data_AF-A0A353DJU9-F1
#
_entry.id   AF-A0A353DJU9-F1
#
_cell.length_a   1.000
_cell.length_b   1.000
_cell.length_c   1.000
_cell.angle_alpha   90.00
_cell.angle_beta   90.00
_cell.angle_gamma   90.00
#
_symmetry.space_group_name_H-M   'P 1'
#
loop_
_entity.id
_entity.type
_entity.pdbx_description
1 polymer ?
#
loop_
_entity_poly.entity_id
_entity_poly.type
_entity_poly.pdbx_seq_one_letter_code
_entity_poly.pdbx_strand_id
1 'polypeptide(L)'
;LVLSPIEGEALITIEHQEVVRKFRKPLTLENPIIEIPLDENDAPSAFVSVLIIKGSADSKRKNPEPQLRLGYCELNIDPAESRLKVELSTTQSETRPGDIIEVLGTVMDHKGKPVPASEITFYAVDEGTLAVMGYANPDPLSTFHQPRVMSLKNGTSLTNLIPESLDDREFGNKGFIIGGGEADALAKSRNNVTNEKKSRSDFNPTATWMPTLVTDNNGTFSARFKAPDTLTRYRLIAIATHKSSRFGNGLGEAVVNKPLMLEPSPPAFAHEGDRIRVKALLQNTTEIAGTWKVELQLDSTTTANKTLMTEVVIPAKGQAPVEFEVTFANTGTAKWQWSAKPIALSNNTLLPGLKRSFSDSVESTFEVRYPMPLLREVQFVSLNDPTKKINLLEDFSEGLVSGSGHLEVEFSRSRLLEAGGAIDYLLTYPYGCAEQTTSSTIPWIAAKNLRHLAPGFQKKSVAQIDRAIQAGADRLLGMQTSDGGIGYWNGSGTSSDWASSYAGLGLILCKEAGAKVPLSSLERLAGYLSSKLRNLSSIKNSYDYENYARGLYVLARLGKAEDAYHSKLLENVEHLPQSARAFLALAMHTAKHDGPEKILKMDREAENNSGYWMPYRNSNAMSLFAWSTIKPNSKGCEDNLSKLLEKRSPGGHWHTTWANAWSLLAMGAYAQAHDTSQEDIELLVETSNGMEKIIIPKNKSSHILELPLEKGVKLLASSNKKTYVYSSIAAKPKIAPVQPVSKHGLSIIRNYERVKANGTTEKLKDPKIGDLVKVTLTVSLPDKAMRYLAIDDPLPSSFQAVNTDFESQAGRVKDKNSWRISHREVRLDRVLFFIDNPLRSGTLIMTYHARVTHKGEIFVPSTKVEEMYDPSSFALGATQNLRIR
;
A
#
# COMPACT_ATOMS: atom_id res chain seq x y z
N LEU A 1 50.87 15.02 -19.83
CA LEU A 1 51.61 14.87 -21.11
C LEU A 1 50.67 15.20 -22.25
N VAL A 2 51.04 16.11 -23.15
CA VAL A 2 50.19 16.52 -24.28
C VAL A 2 50.76 15.95 -25.57
N LEU A 3 50.13 14.90 -26.09
CA LEU A 3 50.50 14.29 -27.37
C LEU A 3 49.88 15.09 -28.52
N SER A 4 50.47 16.23 -28.84
CA SER A 4 50.01 17.09 -29.94
C SER A 4 50.79 16.82 -31.23
N PRO A 5 50.13 16.73 -32.40
CA PRO A 5 50.80 16.66 -33.70
C PRO A 5 51.34 18.02 -34.17
N ILE A 6 51.10 19.10 -33.41
CA ILE A 6 51.50 20.47 -33.75
C ILE A 6 52.14 21.18 -32.55
N GLU A 7 53.16 21.99 -32.82
CA GLU A 7 53.81 22.89 -31.86
C GLU A 7 53.22 24.30 -31.97
N GLY A 8 53.18 25.02 -30.85
CA GLY A 8 52.70 26.40 -30.80
C GLY A 8 52.40 26.87 -29.39
N GLU A 9 51.96 28.13 -29.28
CA GLU A 9 51.40 28.66 -28.04
C GLU A 9 50.06 27.96 -27.75
N ALA A 10 50.03 27.21 -26.65
CA ALA A 10 48.82 26.54 -26.19
C ALA A 10 48.08 27.43 -25.19
N LEU A 11 46.76 27.55 -25.35
CA LEU A 11 45.85 28.02 -24.30
C LEU A 11 45.39 26.81 -23.50
N ILE A 12 45.69 26.81 -22.21
CA ILE A 12 45.25 25.79 -21.26
C ILE A 12 44.13 26.37 -20.41
N THR A 13 43.04 25.64 -20.29
CA THR A 13 41.93 25.97 -19.38
C THR A 13 41.64 24.79 -18.47
N ILE A 14 41.33 25.09 -17.22
CA ILE A 14 40.79 24.13 -16.26
C ILE A 14 39.30 24.49 -16.08
N GLU A 15 38.43 23.54 -16.38
CA GLU A 15 37.02 23.76 -16.67
C GLU A 15 36.13 22.85 -15.82
N HIS A 16 35.02 23.43 -15.34
CA HIS A 16 33.92 22.73 -14.67
C HIS A 16 32.59 23.09 -15.38
N GLN A 17 31.76 23.94 -14.76
CA GLN A 17 30.62 24.61 -15.41
C GLN A 17 31.07 25.88 -16.15
N GLU A 18 32.21 26.43 -15.75
CA GLU A 18 32.87 27.59 -16.34
C GLU A 18 34.38 27.35 -16.41
N VAL A 19 35.10 28.28 -17.05
CA VAL A 19 36.56 28.29 -17.03
C VAL A 19 37.01 28.82 -15.68
N VAL A 20 37.48 27.92 -14.81
CA VAL A 20 37.93 28.24 -13.46
C VAL A 20 39.30 28.92 -13.51
N ARG A 21 40.21 28.37 -14.31
CA ARG A 21 41.59 28.85 -14.46
C ARG A 21 42.03 28.77 -15.92
N LYS A 22 42.88 29.71 -16.34
CA LYS A 22 43.46 29.73 -17.70
C LYS A 22 44.87 30.28 -17.70
N PHE A 23 45.72 29.72 -18.55
CA PHE A 23 47.07 30.21 -18.80
C PHE A 23 47.56 29.79 -20.17
N ARG A 24 48.67 30.39 -20.63
CA ARG A 24 49.30 30.04 -21.90
C ARG A 24 50.67 29.44 -21.66
N LYS A 25 51.06 28.48 -22.49
CA LYS A 25 52.39 27.86 -22.43
C LYS A 25 52.84 27.46 -23.84
N PRO A 26 54.08 27.74 -24.24
CA PRO A 26 54.63 27.20 -25.47
C PRO A 26 54.77 25.68 -25.35
N LEU A 27 54.26 24.95 -26.35
CA LEU A 27 54.44 23.51 -26.46
C LEU A 27 55.33 23.18 -27.66
N THR A 28 56.40 22.44 -27.40
CA THR A 28 57.29 21.85 -28.41
C THR A 28 57.20 20.33 -28.36
N LEU A 29 57.56 19.66 -29.46
CA LEU A 29 57.64 18.19 -29.52
C LEU A 29 58.69 17.63 -28.57
N GLU A 30 59.72 18.42 -28.25
CA GLU A 30 60.79 18.05 -27.31
C GLU A 30 60.37 18.20 -25.85
N ASN A 31 59.40 19.08 -25.53
CA ASN A 31 58.90 19.28 -24.17
C ASN A 31 57.35 19.39 -24.09
N PRO A 32 56.62 18.28 -24.28
CA PRO A 32 55.15 18.24 -24.30
C PRO A 32 54.50 18.18 -22.90
N ILE A 33 55.11 18.79 -21.87
CA ILE A 33 54.65 18.68 -20.47
C ILE A 33 53.96 19.97 -20.00
N ILE A 34 52.75 19.80 -19.45
CA ILE A 34 51.97 20.85 -18.77
C ILE A 34 51.77 20.39 -17.33
N GLU A 35 52.12 21.26 -16.40
CA GLU A 35 51.88 21.07 -14.97
C GLU A 35 50.58 21.77 -14.60
N ILE A 36 49.68 21.04 -13.93
CA ILE A 36 48.39 21.55 -13.49
C ILE A 36 48.40 21.57 -11.95
N PRO A 37 48.45 22.75 -11.32
CA PRO A 37 48.38 22.84 -9.86
C PRO A 37 46.95 22.53 -9.41
N LEU A 38 46.78 21.43 -8.67
CA LEU A 38 45.50 21.02 -8.13
C LEU A 38 45.20 21.74 -6.81
N ASP A 39 43.95 22.18 -6.64
CA ASP A 39 43.39 22.73 -5.41
C ASP A 39 42.18 21.93 -4.92
N GLU A 40 41.67 22.27 -3.73
CA GLU A 40 40.55 21.56 -3.11
C GLU A 40 39.23 21.69 -3.92
N ASN A 41 39.07 22.79 -4.66
CA ASN A 41 37.87 23.06 -5.46
C ASN A 41 37.84 22.27 -6.77
N ASP A 42 38.96 21.68 -7.17
CA ASP A 42 39.05 20.83 -8.36
C ASP A 42 38.43 19.44 -8.13
N ALA A 43 38.23 19.02 -6.88
CA ALA A 43 37.54 17.77 -6.58
C ALA A 43 36.03 17.87 -6.89
N PRO A 44 35.39 16.80 -7.41
CA PRO A 44 35.93 15.45 -7.64
C PRO A 44 36.56 15.25 -9.02
N SER A 45 36.32 16.16 -9.96
CA SER A 45 36.92 16.10 -11.28
C SER A 45 37.08 17.49 -11.88
N ALA A 46 38.18 17.67 -12.61
CA ALA A 46 38.50 18.88 -13.35
C ALA A 46 38.83 18.53 -14.81
N PHE A 47 38.27 19.27 -15.76
CA PHE A 47 38.58 19.08 -17.18
C PHE A 47 39.69 20.05 -17.59
N VAL A 48 40.80 19.51 -18.09
CA VAL A 48 41.87 20.32 -18.65
C VAL A 48 41.71 20.34 -20.16
N SER A 49 41.40 21.50 -20.72
CA SER A 49 41.42 21.74 -22.16
C SER A 49 42.75 22.33 -22.59
N VAL A 50 43.28 21.86 -23.71
CA VAL A 50 44.51 22.38 -24.33
C VAL A 50 44.20 22.72 -25.78
N LEU A 51 44.18 24.01 -26.11
CA LEU A 51 43.93 24.54 -27.43
C LEU A 51 45.23 25.09 -28.03
N ILE A 52 45.64 24.58 -29.18
CA ILE A 52 46.77 25.09 -29.95
C ILE A 52 46.24 25.61 -31.28
N ILE A 53 46.60 26.86 -31.60
CA ILE A 53 46.29 27.49 -32.89
C ILE A 53 47.61 27.84 -33.56
N LYS A 54 47.76 27.42 -34.81
CA LYS A 54 48.93 27.67 -35.63
C LYS A 54 48.51 28.27 -36.96
N GLY A 55 49.12 29.40 -37.34
CA GLY A 55 48.86 30.06 -38.61
C GLY A 55 49.37 29.23 -39.80
N SER A 56 48.81 29.45 -40.99
CA SER A 56 49.27 28.81 -42.22
C SER A 56 50.74 29.14 -42.52
N ALA A 57 51.18 30.37 -42.24
CA ALA A 57 52.57 30.80 -42.42
C ALA A 57 53.59 29.96 -41.64
N ASP A 58 53.18 29.42 -40.49
CA ASP A 58 54.05 28.62 -39.61
C ASP A 58 53.96 27.12 -39.91
N SER A 59 53.10 26.71 -40.85
CA SER A 59 52.85 25.31 -41.18
C SER A 59 53.99 24.74 -42.04
N LYS A 60 54.64 23.68 -41.54
CA LYS A 60 55.67 22.93 -42.28
C LYS A 60 55.09 21.92 -43.29
N ARG A 61 53.77 21.96 -43.53
CA ARG A 61 53.10 21.08 -44.50
C ARG A 61 53.37 21.56 -45.93
N LYS A 62 53.34 20.62 -46.87
CA LYS A 62 53.47 20.90 -48.30
C LYS A 62 52.41 21.90 -48.81
N ASN A 63 51.21 21.86 -48.23
CA ASN A 63 50.14 22.85 -48.42
C ASN A 63 49.88 23.57 -47.09
N PRO A 64 50.31 24.83 -46.93
CA PRO A 64 50.19 25.55 -45.66
C PRO A 64 48.73 25.96 -45.37
N GLU A 65 48.13 25.33 -44.38
CA GLU A 65 46.79 25.64 -43.86
C GLU A 65 46.87 25.99 -42.36
N PRO A 66 45.97 26.84 -41.85
CA PRO A 66 45.88 27.08 -40.41
C PRO A 66 45.46 25.79 -39.69
N GLN A 67 46.11 25.50 -38.57
CA GLN A 67 45.87 24.29 -37.79
C GLN A 67 45.33 24.64 -36.41
N LEU A 68 44.24 23.98 -36.03
CA LEU A 68 43.67 24.03 -34.69
C LEU A 68 43.65 22.62 -34.11
N ARG A 69 44.15 22.45 -32.89
CA ARG A 69 44.03 21.21 -32.11
C ARG A 69 43.51 21.54 -30.73
N LEU A 70 42.44 20.86 -30.33
CA LEU A 70 41.86 20.93 -29.00
C LEU A 70 41.87 19.52 -28.41
N GLY A 71 42.48 19.37 -27.24
CA GLY A 71 42.43 18.13 -26.46
C GLY A 71 41.81 18.38 -25.09
N TYR A 72 41.12 17.38 -24.57
CA TYR A 72 40.61 17.38 -23.20
C TYR A 72 41.20 16.20 -22.43
N CYS A 73 41.45 16.42 -21.15
CA CYS A 73 41.80 15.38 -20.19
C CYS A 73 40.96 15.61 -18.93
N GLU A 74 40.17 14.61 -18.55
CA GLU A 74 39.52 14.59 -17.25
C GLU A 74 40.52 14.14 -16.19
N LEU A 75 40.69 14.95 -15.15
CA LEU A 75 41.46 14.61 -13.97
C LEU A 75 40.49 14.21 -12.87
N ASN A 76 40.53 12.95 -12.45
CA ASN A 76 39.80 12.46 -11.28
C ASN A 76 40.59 12.78 -10.01
N ILE A 77 39.98 13.51 -9.08
CA ILE A 77 40.64 14.08 -7.91
C ILE A 77 39.91 13.57 -6.65
N ASP A 78 40.64 12.88 -5.77
CA ASP A 78 40.08 12.35 -4.52
C ASP A 78 39.81 13.49 -3.52
N PRO A 79 38.56 13.67 -3.05
CA PRO A 79 38.19 14.70 -2.07
C PRO A 79 38.63 14.32 -0.65
N ALA A 80 39.92 14.08 -0.43
CA ALA A 80 40.45 13.60 0.83
C ALA A 80 40.12 14.51 2.02
N GLU A 81 40.19 15.84 1.86
CA GLU A 81 39.91 16.81 2.93
C GLU A 81 38.41 16.87 3.33
N SER A 82 37.52 16.48 2.42
CA SER A 82 36.08 16.37 2.65
C SER A 82 35.69 15.05 3.34
N ARG A 83 36.62 14.10 3.48
CA ARG A 83 36.36 12.79 4.07
C ARG A 83 36.49 12.81 5.59
N LEU A 84 35.46 12.31 6.26
CA LEU A 84 35.47 11.98 7.69
C LEU A 84 35.58 10.47 7.86
N LYS A 85 36.41 10.04 8.82
CA LYS A 85 36.49 8.65 9.27
C LYS A 85 35.57 8.50 10.49
N VAL A 86 34.59 7.60 10.40
CA VAL A 86 33.66 7.32 11.49
C VAL A 86 33.87 5.88 11.95
N GLU A 87 34.23 5.71 13.20
CA GLU A 87 34.42 4.38 13.82
C GLU A 87 33.34 4.14 14.87
N LEU A 88 32.80 2.93 14.90
CA LEU A 88 31.79 2.49 15.86
C LEU A 88 32.32 1.31 16.67
N SER A 89 32.05 1.31 17.97
CA SER A 89 32.37 0.20 18.87
C SER A 89 31.20 -0.05 19.82
N THR A 90 30.98 -1.31 20.16
CA THR A 90 30.04 -1.72 21.21
C THR A 90 30.83 -2.10 22.45
N THR A 91 30.30 -1.75 23.63
CA THR A 91 30.93 -2.13 24.90
C THR A 91 30.69 -3.59 25.28
N GLN A 92 29.78 -4.26 24.58
CA GLN A 92 29.31 -5.62 24.87
C GLN A 92 29.60 -6.52 23.66
N SER A 93 30.19 -7.69 23.92
CA SER A 93 30.43 -8.72 22.89
C SER A 93 29.19 -9.57 22.60
N GLU A 94 28.29 -9.72 23.59
CA GLU A 94 27.00 -10.41 23.45
C GLU A 94 25.93 -9.65 24.23
N THR A 95 24.74 -9.50 23.62
CA THR A 95 23.61 -8.78 24.20
C THR A 95 22.40 -9.70 24.29
N ARG A 96 21.59 -9.61 25.35
CA ARG A 96 20.32 -10.35 25.45
C ARG A 96 19.14 -9.50 24.98
N PRO A 97 18.05 -10.13 24.53
CA PRO A 97 16.77 -9.45 24.34
C PRO A 97 16.41 -8.55 25.51
N GLY A 98 16.16 -7.27 25.21
CA GLY A 98 15.78 -6.26 26.19
C GLY A 98 16.92 -5.62 26.99
N ASP A 99 18.18 -6.04 26.81
CA ASP A 99 19.34 -5.35 27.38
C ASP A 99 19.55 -3.99 26.70
N ILE A 100 20.28 -3.08 27.37
CA ILE A 100 20.67 -1.80 26.78
C ILE A 100 21.98 -1.99 26.02
N ILE A 101 21.95 -1.75 24.71
CA ILE A 101 23.13 -1.65 23.85
C ILE A 101 23.65 -0.24 23.94
N GLU A 102 24.93 -0.11 24.30
CA GLU A 102 25.66 1.15 24.26
C GLU A 102 26.71 1.10 23.15
N VAL A 103 26.61 2.07 22.25
CA VAL A 103 27.50 2.25 21.10
C VAL A 103 28.29 3.54 21.32
N LEU A 104 29.61 3.43 21.22
CA LEU A 104 30.53 4.56 21.25
C LEU A 104 31.07 4.77 19.84
N GLY A 105 30.94 5.99 19.34
CA GLY A 105 31.42 6.38 18.02
C GLY A 105 32.45 7.51 18.09
N THR A 106 33.40 7.50 17.16
CA THR A 106 34.43 8.55 17.03
C THR A 106 34.48 9.06 15.59
N VAL A 107 34.56 10.38 15.42
CA VAL A 107 34.68 11.07 14.13
C VAL A 107 36.03 11.75 14.04
N MET A 108 36.79 11.39 13.01
CA MET A 108 38.11 11.95 12.71
C MET A 108 38.14 12.55 11.32
N ASP A 109 38.96 13.58 11.11
CA ASP A 109 39.27 14.08 9.77
C ASP A 109 40.27 13.16 9.05
N HIS A 110 40.58 13.49 7.79
CA HIS A 110 41.53 12.74 6.98
C HIS A 110 42.97 12.71 7.53
N LYS A 111 43.32 13.60 8.47
CA LYS A 111 44.61 13.62 9.18
C LYS A 111 44.55 12.88 10.51
N GLY A 112 43.42 12.25 10.84
CA GLY A 112 43.21 11.54 12.09
C GLY A 112 42.94 12.43 13.30
N LYS A 113 42.63 13.72 13.11
CA LYS A 113 42.29 14.63 14.22
C LYS A 113 40.80 14.52 14.57
N PRO A 114 40.43 14.57 15.86
CA PRO A 114 39.04 14.54 16.28
C PRO A 114 38.27 15.76 15.76
N VAL A 115 37.03 15.55 15.33
CA VAL A 115 36.18 16.60 14.77
C VAL A 115 34.98 16.89 15.69
N PRO A 116 35.01 17.97 16.48
CA PRO A 116 33.91 18.32 17.37
C PRO A 116 32.71 18.90 16.61
N ALA A 117 31.53 18.87 17.25
CA ALA A 117 30.28 19.42 16.70
C ALA A 117 29.88 18.88 15.31
N SER A 118 30.25 17.64 14.98
CA SER A 118 29.75 16.92 13.81
C SER A 118 28.34 16.40 14.08
N GLU A 119 27.42 16.58 13.13
CA GLU A 119 26.06 16.06 13.20
C GLU A 119 26.03 14.61 12.68
N ILE A 120 25.41 13.73 13.46
CA ILE A 120 25.37 12.29 13.22
C ILE A 120 23.93 11.81 13.14
N THR A 121 23.59 11.17 12.02
CA THR A 121 22.41 10.31 11.91
C THR A 121 22.82 8.87 12.20
N PHE A 122 22.35 8.33 13.33
CA PHE A 122 22.65 6.97 13.77
C PHE A 122 21.40 6.10 13.75
N TYR A 123 21.52 4.87 13.26
CA TYR A 123 20.43 3.90 13.26
C TYR A 123 20.95 2.47 13.29
N ALA A 124 20.13 1.57 13.81
CA ALA A 124 20.43 0.14 13.91
C ALA A 124 19.29 -0.67 13.30
N VAL A 125 19.61 -1.49 12.30
CA VAL A 125 18.62 -2.25 11.53
C VAL A 125 19.04 -3.72 11.45
N ASP A 126 18.07 -4.61 11.55
CA ASP A 126 18.25 -6.05 11.40
C ASP A 126 18.91 -6.39 10.05
N GLU A 127 20.01 -7.13 10.12
CA GLU A 127 20.81 -7.51 8.94
C GLU A 127 19.99 -8.36 7.97
N GLY A 128 19.07 -9.21 8.47
CA GLY A 128 18.17 -9.99 7.63
C GLY A 128 17.27 -9.12 6.75
N THR A 129 16.70 -8.07 7.34
CA THR A 129 15.87 -7.08 6.64
C THR A 129 16.67 -6.33 5.58
N LEU A 130 17.88 -5.85 5.91
CA LEU A 130 18.75 -5.16 4.96
C LEU A 130 19.18 -6.06 3.80
N ALA A 131 19.50 -7.32 4.09
CA ALA A 131 19.90 -8.30 3.08
C ALA A 131 18.76 -8.64 2.11
N VAL A 132 17.51 -8.63 2.56
CA VAL A 132 16.36 -8.88 1.68
C VAL A 132 16.25 -7.82 0.58
N MET A 133 16.54 -6.57 0.93
CA MET A 133 16.46 -5.41 0.03
C MET A 133 17.72 -5.19 -0.82
N GLY A 134 18.83 -5.88 -0.52
CA GLY A 134 20.12 -5.54 -1.10
C GLY A 134 20.61 -4.15 -0.67
N TYR A 135 20.30 -3.72 0.55
CA TYR A 135 20.55 -2.36 1.01
C TYR A 135 22.04 -2.01 1.01
N ALA A 136 22.40 -1.02 0.20
CA ALA A 136 23.71 -0.39 0.20
C ALA A 136 23.76 0.73 1.25
N ASN A 137 24.82 0.76 2.05
CA ASN A 137 24.98 1.80 3.06
C ASN A 137 25.14 3.17 2.39
N PRO A 138 24.47 4.22 2.88
CA PRO A 138 24.62 5.56 2.32
C PRO A 138 26.08 6.03 2.38
N ASP A 139 26.53 6.61 1.29
CA ASP A 139 27.81 7.30 1.19
C ASP A 139 27.57 8.71 0.65
N PRO A 140 27.34 9.69 1.56
CA PRO A 140 27.10 11.06 1.15
C PRO A 140 28.31 11.67 0.44
N LEU A 141 29.54 11.26 0.79
CA LEU A 141 30.75 11.79 0.17
C LEU A 141 30.72 11.51 -1.33
N SER A 142 30.56 10.25 -1.74
CA SER A 142 30.46 9.91 -3.16
C SER A 142 29.24 10.53 -3.85
N THR A 143 28.13 10.72 -3.13
CA THR A 143 26.92 11.34 -3.67
C THR A 143 27.13 12.82 -4.01
N PHE A 144 27.77 13.60 -3.13
CA PHE A 144 28.05 15.02 -3.37
C PHE A 144 29.30 15.25 -4.23
N HIS A 145 30.18 14.25 -4.31
CA HIS A 145 31.40 14.25 -5.12
C HIS A 145 31.32 13.31 -6.33
N GLN A 146 30.13 13.17 -6.94
CA GLN A 146 30.03 12.49 -8.25
C GLN A 146 30.79 13.29 -9.32
N PRO A 147 31.55 12.61 -10.22
CA PRO A 147 32.19 13.27 -11.36
C PRO A 147 31.17 14.09 -12.14
N ARG A 148 31.47 15.37 -12.35
CA ARG A 148 30.56 16.27 -13.06
C ARG A 148 30.79 16.14 -14.56
N VAL A 149 29.72 16.15 -15.34
CA VAL A 149 29.84 16.19 -16.80
C VAL A 149 30.29 17.57 -17.27
N MET A 150 31.21 17.60 -18.24
CA MET A 150 31.65 18.84 -18.89
C MET A 150 30.44 19.56 -19.50
N SER A 151 30.12 20.73 -18.95
CA SER A 151 28.96 21.53 -19.36
C SER A 151 29.35 22.69 -20.30
N LEU A 152 30.65 22.90 -20.51
CA LEU A 152 31.19 23.95 -21.37
C LEU A 152 31.15 23.49 -22.84
N LYS A 153 30.64 24.36 -23.72
CA LYS A 153 30.64 24.14 -25.17
C LYS A 153 31.62 25.12 -25.81
N ASN A 154 32.68 24.60 -26.40
CA ASN A 154 33.62 25.39 -27.19
C ASN A 154 33.13 25.51 -28.64
N GLY A 155 33.17 26.72 -29.20
CA GLY A 155 32.76 27.02 -30.57
C GLY A 155 33.87 27.71 -31.34
N THR A 156 34.07 27.33 -32.60
CA THR A 156 34.99 28.00 -33.52
C THR A 156 34.37 28.13 -34.90
N SER A 157 34.61 29.25 -35.58
CA SER A 157 34.23 29.44 -36.99
C SER A 157 35.27 28.87 -37.96
N LEU A 158 36.47 28.47 -37.49
CA LEU A 158 37.52 27.90 -38.35
C LEU A 158 37.09 26.59 -39.02
N THR A 159 36.18 25.84 -38.40
CA THR A 159 35.64 24.59 -38.97
C THR A 159 34.57 24.82 -40.04
N ASN A 160 34.13 26.07 -40.25
CA ASN A 160 33.12 26.43 -41.26
C ASN A 160 33.73 26.86 -42.61
N LEU A 161 35.05 26.71 -42.80
CA LEU A 161 35.68 26.71 -44.11
C LEU A 161 35.48 25.31 -44.72
N ILE A 162 34.69 25.19 -45.80
CA ILE A 162 34.16 23.92 -46.31
C ILE A 162 35.17 23.19 -47.24
N PRO A 163 35.19 21.82 -47.24
CA PRO A 163 36.29 20.93 -47.65
C PRO A 163 35.91 19.99 -48.83
N GLU A 164 36.78 19.04 -49.23
CA GLU A 164 36.47 18.00 -50.23
C GLU A 164 36.73 16.57 -49.71
N SER A 165 35.71 15.73 -49.93
CA SER A 165 35.57 14.28 -49.71
C SER A 165 35.04 13.76 -48.36
N LEU A 166 33.95 13.00 -48.54
CA LEU A 166 33.15 12.22 -47.60
C LEU A 166 33.75 10.81 -47.51
N ASP A 167 33.95 10.29 -46.31
CA ASP A 167 33.68 8.89 -45.94
C ASP A 167 33.92 8.65 -44.44
N ASP A 168 33.05 7.82 -43.85
CA ASP A 168 33.08 7.20 -42.52
C ASP A 168 32.77 8.05 -41.26
N ARG A 169 31.97 7.61 -40.27
CA ARG A 169 30.96 6.55 -40.08
C ARG A 169 30.35 6.74 -38.66
N GLU A 170 29.13 6.23 -38.46
CA GLU A 170 28.28 6.20 -37.25
C GLU A 170 28.98 5.53 -36.01
N PHE A 171 28.58 5.64 -34.73
CA PHE A 171 27.27 5.44 -34.07
C PHE A 171 27.27 6.05 -32.65
N GLY A 172 26.09 6.45 -32.15
CA GLY A 172 25.83 6.65 -30.72
C GLY A 172 24.67 5.75 -30.26
N ASN A 173 24.84 5.06 -29.13
CA ASN A 173 23.80 4.23 -28.51
C ASN A 173 23.69 4.58 -27.01
N LYS A 174 22.43 4.76 -26.59
CA LYS A 174 21.79 4.52 -25.27
C LYS A 174 22.35 5.13 -23.97
N GLY A 175 21.45 5.83 -23.29
CA GLY A 175 21.33 5.80 -21.83
C GLY A 175 20.45 6.92 -21.29
N PHE A 176 19.31 6.60 -20.66
CA PHE A 176 18.74 7.44 -19.61
C PHE A 176 18.17 6.55 -18.49
N ILE A 177 18.41 7.04 -17.28
CA ILE A 177 18.27 6.42 -15.97
C ILE A 177 16.82 6.51 -15.49
N ILE A 178 16.34 5.44 -14.86
CA ILE A 178 15.15 5.45 -14.00
C ILE A 178 15.63 5.78 -12.58
N GLY A 179 15.31 6.98 -12.08
CA GLY A 179 15.17 7.22 -10.64
C GLY A 179 13.82 6.66 -10.21
N GLY A 180 13.66 6.01 -9.07
CA GLY A 180 14.08 6.41 -7.73
C GLY A 180 12.78 6.64 -6.95
N GLY A 181 12.50 5.79 -5.96
CA GLY A 181 11.25 5.85 -5.23
C GLY A 181 11.14 4.80 -4.14
N GLU A 182 11.84 5.03 -3.02
CA GLU A 182 11.51 4.39 -1.75
C GLU A 182 11.34 5.52 -0.72
N ALA A 183 10.10 5.70 -0.26
CA ALA A 183 9.80 6.51 0.91
C ALA A 183 8.53 5.96 1.58
N ASP A 184 8.62 5.89 2.91
CA ASP A 184 7.59 5.64 3.90
C ASP A 184 7.14 4.21 4.18
N ALA A 185 7.87 3.59 5.13
CA ALA A 185 7.23 2.81 6.19
C ALA A 185 8.05 2.83 7.48
N LEU A 186 8.07 3.95 8.24
CA LEU A 186 8.49 3.94 9.65
C LEU A 186 7.84 5.11 10.42
N ALA A 187 6.58 4.94 10.82
CA ALA A 187 5.98 5.75 11.87
C ALA A 187 4.89 4.95 12.60
N LYS A 188 5.23 4.42 13.78
CA LYS A 188 4.46 4.46 15.04
C LYS A 188 4.88 3.33 15.98
N SER A 189 5.55 3.67 17.09
CA SER A 189 5.16 3.16 18.41
C SER A 189 5.90 3.93 19.52
N ARG A 190 5.15 4.54 20.44
CA ARG A 190 5.66 4.97 21.75
C ARG A 190 4.60 4.80 22.85
N ASN A 191 5.10 4.23 23.96
CA ASN A 191 4.61 4.22 25.35
C ASN A 191 3.47 3.22 25.68
N ASN A 192 3.48 2.48 26.81
CA ASN A 192 4.30 2.48 28.02
C ASN A 192 4.31 1.09 28.70
N VAL A 193 5.27 0.89 29.60
CA VAL A 193 5.68 -0.33 30.31
C VAL A 193 4.85 -0.61 31.57
N THR A 194 4.49 -1.87 31.81
CA THR A 194 4.45 -2.48 33.17
C THR A 194 4.91 -3.95 33.12
N ASN A 195 5.65 -4.35 34.16
CA ASN A 195 6.37 -5.61 34.32
C ASN A 195 5.46 -6.80 34.60
N GLU A 196 5.44 -7.81 33.71
CA GLU A 196 5.17 -9.23 34.06
C GLU A 196 5.95 -10.16 33.12
N LYS A 197 6.31 -11.36 33.60
CA LYS A 197 7.15 -12.39 32.97
C LYS A 197 7.04 -12.42 31.44
N LYS A 198 8.03 -11.85 30.74
CA LYS A 198 7.92 -11.50 29.31
C LYS A 198 8.31 -12.67 28.39
N SER A 199 7.33 -13.16 27.63
CA SER A 199 7.55 -13.87 26.36
C SER A 199 8.14 -12.90 25.33
N ARG A 200 8.99 -13.37 24.39
CA ARG A 200 9.54 -12.51 23.33
C ARG A 200 8.41 -12.03 22.42
N SER A 201 8.27 -10.70 22.27
CA SER A 201 7.18 -10.09 21.49
C SER A 201 7.55 -8.82 20.70
N ASP A 202 8.71 -8.20 20.97
CA ASP A 202 9.19 -7.04 20.22
C ASP A 202 10.13 -7.46 19.07
N PHE A 203 9.58 -7.59 17.86
CA PHE A 203 10.33 -8.01 16.66
C PHE A 203 10.60 -6.87 15.67
N ASN A 204 10.72 -5.62 16.14
CA ASN A 204 10.91 -4.47 15.26
C ASN A 204 12.25 -4.57 14.48
N PRO A 205 12.25 -4.56 13.14
CA PRO A 205 13.48 -4.66 12.36
C PRO A 205 14.38 -3.43 12.49
N THR A 206 13.83 -2.26 12.85
CA THR A 206 14.62 -1.06 13.15
C THR A 206 14.69 -0.86 14.66
N ALA A 207 15.81 -1.28 15.27
CA ALA A 207 16.00 -1.19 16.71
C ALA A 207 16.07 0.26 17.20
N THR A 208 16.64 1.17 16.41
CA THR A 208 16.67 2.60 16.75
C THR A 208 16.89 3.49 15.53
N TRP A 209 16.42 4.74 15.64
CA TRP A 209 16.65 5.84 14.70
C TRP A 209 16.90 7.13 15.49
N MET A 210 18.12 7.67 15.38
CA MET A 210 18.60 8.86 16.09
C MET A 210 19.18 9.86 15.08
N PRO A 211 18.39 10.81 14.56
CA PRO A 211 18.81 11.63 13.42
C PRO A 211 19.75 12.80 13.75
N THR A 212 19.98 13.10 15.03
CA THR A 212 20.54 14.40 15.49
C THR A 212 21.58 14.27 16.60
N LEU A 213 22.35 13.18 16.63
CA LEU A 213 23.47 13.08 17.57
C LEU A 213 24.56 14.08 17.19
N VAL A 214 25.32 14.57 18.17
CA VAL A 214 26.39 15.56 17.95
C VAL A 214 27.65 15.10 18.69
N THR A 215 28.81 15.22 18.04
CA THR A 215 30.09 14.85 18.66
C THR A 215 30.57 15.89 19.68
N ASP A 216 31.17 15.43 20.77
CA ASP A 216 31.78 16.27 21.80
C ASP A 216 33.13 16.88 21.35
N ASN A 217 33.82 17.56 22.28
CA ASN A 217 35.12 18.19 22.02
C ASN A 217 36.23 17.20 21.61
N ASN A 218 36.06 15.91 21.92
CA ASN A 218 36.99 14.85 21.54
C ASN A 218 36.57 14.15 20.24
N GLY A 219 35.55 14.66 19.54
CA GLY A 219 35.02 14.05 18.33
C GLY A 219 34.23 12.75 18.60
N THR A 220 33.79 12.53 19.83
CA THR A 220 33.10 11.29 20.23
C THR A 220 31.59 11.49 20.39
N PHE A 221 30.80 10.44 20.18
CA PHE A 221 29.36 10.42 20.45
C PHE A 221 28.96 9.05 21.02
N SER A 222 27.83 9.02 21.74
CA SER A 222 27.27 7.78 22.29
C SER A 222 25.81 7.61 21.89
N ALA A 223 25.44 6.39 21.52
CA ALA A 223 24.05 6.00 21.30
C ALA A 223 23.67 4.87 22.27
N ARG A 224 22.51 5.00 22.91
CA ARG A 224 21.97 3.97 23.82
C ARG A 224 20.56 3.58 23.40
N PHE A 225 20.35 2.31 23.15
CA PHE A 225 19.03 1.79 22.79
C PHE A 225 18.80 0.40 23.38
N LYS A 226 17.52 0.02 23.49
CA LYS A 226 17.13 -1.29 23.99
C LYS A 226 17.18 -2.31 22.85
N ALA A 227 17.83 -3.44 23.06
CA ALA A 227 17.83 -4.56 22.12
C ALA A 227 16.39 -5.09 21.95
N PRO A 228 15.86 -5.18 20.71
CA PRO A 228 14.59 -5.86 20.47
C PRO A 228 14.69 -7.35 20.82
N ASP A 229 13.54 -8.05 20.84
CA ASP A 229 13.45 -9.46 21.18
C ASP A 229 13.84 -10.40 20.01
N THR A 230 14.13 -9.85 18.83
CA THR A 230 14.67 -10.60 17.69
C THR A 230 16.10 -11.05 17.99
N LEU A 231 16.33 -12.36 17.91
CA LEU A 231 17.66 -12.96 18.04
C LEU A 231 18.38 -12.84 16.70
N THR A 232 19.05 -11.70 16.48
CA THR A 232 19.65 -11.35 15.19
C THR A 232 20.91 -10.51 15.36
N ARG A 233 21.59 -10.25 14.25
CA ARG A 233 22.64 -9.24 14.12
C ARG A 233 22.01 -7.95 13.62
N TYR A 234 22.22 -6.86 14.34
CA TYR A 234 21.88 -5.52 13.89
C TYR A 234 23.11 -4.86 13.26
N ARG A 235 22.95 -4.32 12.05
CA ARG A 235 23.91 -3.40 11.44
C ARG A 235 23.76 -2.04 12.09
N LEU A 236 24.83 -1.54 12.68
CA LEU A 236 24.92 -0.19 13.23
C LEU A 236 25.44 0.72 12.12
N ILE A 237 24.70 1.78 11.79
CA ILE A 237 25.05 2.72 10.72
C ILE A 237 25.09 4.12 11.32
N ALA A 238 26.20 4.83 11.11
CA ALA A 238 26.36 6.23 11.47
C ALA A 238 26.75 7.02 10.23
N ILE A 239 25.97 8.05 9.91
CA ILE A 239 26.27 9.02 8.85
C ILE A 239 26.66 10.33 9.50
N ALA A 240 27.89 10.77 9.27
CA ALA A 240 28.45 12.00 9.80
C ALA A 240 28.45 13.10 8.75
N THR A 241 28.01 14.28 9.16
CA THR A 241 28.15 15.52 8.40
C THR A 241 28.77 16.58 9.28
N HIS A 242 29.66 17.40 8.73
CA HIS A 242 30.25 18.50 9.47
C HIS A 242 30.39 19.72 8.58
N LYS A 243 29.76 20.83 8.99
CA LYS A 243 29.62 22.05 8.18
C LYS A 243 29.01 21.69 6.81
N SER A 244 29.41 22.39 5.76
CA SER A 244 28.81 22.28 4.43
C SER A 244 29.44 21.22 3.51
N SER A 245 30.64 20.71 3.82
CA SER A 245 31.43 19.96 2.84
C SER A 245 32.11 18.69 3.35
N ARG A 246 31.97 18.33 4.64
CA ARG A 246 32.66 17.14 5.18
C ARG A 246 31.67 16.03 5.53
N PHE A 247 31.94 14.84 5.03
CA PHE A 247 31.04 13.70 5.09
C PHE A 247 31.80 12.42 5.45
N GLY A 248 31.16 11.55 6.22
CA GLY A 248 31.68 10.21 6.48
C GLY A 248 30.57 9.25 6.86
N ASN A 249 30.87 7.96 6.75
CA ASN A 249 30.00 6.89 7.19
C ASN A 249 30.78 5.87 8.03
N GLY A 250 30.12 5.31 9.02
CA GLY A 250 30.68 4.34 9.96
C GLY A 250 29.74 3.14 10.10
N LEU A 251 30.34 1.96 10.18
CA LEU A 251 29.62 0.69 10.32
C LEU A 251 30.09 -0.03 11.57
N GLY A 252 29.15 -0.70 12.22
CA GLY A 252 29.39 -1.59 13.35
C GLY A 252 28.33 -2.68 13.40
N GLU A 253 28.43 -3.57 14.38
CA GLU A 253 27.46 -4.63 14.59
C GLU A 253 27.11 -4.79 16.06
N ALA A 254 25.88 -5.22 16.32
CA ALA A 254 25.44 -5.66 17.63
C ALA A 254 24.69 -7.00 17.50
N VAL A 255 25.13 -8.02 18.23
CA VAL A 255 24.54 -9.36 18.20
C VAL A 255 23.66 -9.58 19.42
N VAL A 256 22.40 -9.92 19.18
CA VAL A 256 21.41 -10.26 20.21
C VAL A 256 21.16 -11.77 20.20
N ASN A 257 21.53 -12.49 21.25
CA ASN A 257 21.44 -13.96 21.30
C ASN A 257 20.98 -14.51 22.67
N LYS A 258 20.71 -15.82 22.73
CA LYS A 258 20.44 -16.57 23.96
C LYS A 258 21.18 -17.93 23.95
N PRO A 259 21.48 -18.52 25.12
CA PRO A 259 22.09 -19.86 25.22
C PRO A 259 21.29 -20.95 24.50
N LEU A 260 19.96 -20.89 24.62
CA LEU A 260 19.02 -21.66 23.81
C LEU A 260 18.11 -20.69 23.07
N MET A 261 17.97 -20.88 21.77
CA MET A 261 17.11 -20.09 20.90
C MET A 261 15.98 -20.98 20.39
N LEU A 262 14.74 -20.59 20.65
CA LEU A 262 13.55 -21.23 20.10
C LEU A 262 13.03 -20.37 18.95
N GLU A 263 12.96 -20.94 17.75
CA GLU A 263 12.52 -20.25 16.53
C GLU A 263 11.29 -20.97 15.96
N PRO A 264 10.08 -20.57 16.38
CA PRO A 264 8.85 -21.07 15.78
C PRO A 264 8.72 -20.66 14.31
N SER A 265 8.22 -21.58 13.49
CA SER A 265 7.82 -21.36 12.11
C SER A 265 6.33 -21.71 11.98
N PRO A 266 5.41 -20.85 12.46
CA PRO A 266 3.99 -21.00 12.16
C PRO A 266 3.72 -20.68 10.67
N PRO A 267 2.56 -21.06 10.13
CA PRO A 267 2.15 -20.58 8.82
C PRO A 267 1.90 -19.06 8.87
N ALA A 268 2.09 -18.36 7.75
CA ALA A 268 1.84 -16.92 7.66
C ALA A 268 0.35 -16.56 7.88
N PHE A 269 -0.53 -17.50 7.52
CA PHE A 269 -1.97 -17.48 7.75
C PHE A 269 -2.49 -18.92 7.62
N ALA A 270 -3.70 -19.20 8.09
CA ALA A 270 -4.34 -20.50 7.92
C ALA A 270 -5.81 -20.37 7.52
N HIS A 271 -6.41 -21.45 7.02
CA HIS A 271 -7.85 -21.53 6.83
C HIS A 271 -8.51 -22.44 7.85
N GLU A 272 -9.74 -22.11 8.22
CA GLU A 272 -10.63 -23.02 8.93
C GLU A 272 -10.71 -24.35 8.16
N GLY A 273 -10.50 -25.48 8.86
CA GLY A 273 -10.44 -26.82 8.27
C GLY A 273 -9.05 -27.30 7.87
N ASP A 274 -8.03 -26.43 7.79
CA ASP A 274 -6.67 -26.84 7.47
C ASP A 274 -6.05 -27.71 8.58
N ARG A 275 -5.22 -28.68 8.19
CA ARG A 275 -4.43 -29.53 9.07
C ARG A 275 -2.95 -29.39 8.71
N ILE A 276 -2.17 -28.70 9.53
CA ILE A 276 -0.79 -28.32 9.21
C ILE A 276 0.18 -28.85 10.26
N ARG A 277 1.35 -29.31 9.81
CA ARG A 277 2.48 -29.59 10.70
C ARG A 277 3.32 -28.35 10.88
N VAL A 278 3.17 -27.71 12.02
CA VAL A 278 3.93 -26.52 12.42
C VAL A 278 5.24 -26.92 13.07
N LYS A 279 6.29 -26.13 12.87
CA LYS A 279 7.63 -26.46 13.32
C LYS A 279 8.19 -25.41 14.25
N ALA A 280 9.12 -25.81 15.10
CA ALA A 280 10.04 -24.89 15.73
C ALA A 280 11.46 -25.45 15.65
N LEU A 281 12.43 -24.60 15.36
CA LEU A 281 13.84 -24.96 15.43
C LEU A 281 14.36 -24.55 16.81
N LEU A 282 15.00 -25.49 17.51
CA LEU A 282 15.75 -25.16 18.71
C LEU A 282 17.23 -25.18 18.38
N GLN A 283 17.93 -24.10 18.71
CA GLN A 283 19.37 -23.98 18.54
C GLN A 283 20.04 -23.81 19.91
N ASN A 284 21.04 -24.63 20.17
CA ASN A 284 21.89 -24.53 21.34
C ASN A 284 23.19 -23.85 20.93
N THR A 285 23.46 -22.66 21.44
CA THR A 285 24.67 -21.88 21.11
C THR A 285 25.84 -22.23 22.02
N THR A 286 25.61 -23.06 23.05
CA THR A 286 26.58 -23.37 24.09
C THR A 286 27.33 -24.68 23.87
N GLU A 287 28.40 -24.89 24.62
CA GLU A 287 29.16 -26.15 24.66
C GLU A 287 28.47 -27.26 25.49
N ILE A 288 27.25 -27.01 26.00
CA ILE A 288 26.56 -27.93 26.91
C ILE A 288 25.41 -28.60 26.16
N ALA A 289 25.54 -29.90 25.87
CA ALA A 289 24.44 -30.69 25.32
C ALA A 289 23.33 -30.92 26.37
N GLY A 290 22.12 -31.25 25.93
CA GLY A 290 21.01 -31.50 26.84
C GLY A 290 19.73 -31.99 26.19
N THR A 291 18.70 -32.13 27.02
CA THR A 291 17.33 -32.46 26.62
C THR A 291 16.40 -31.34 27.04
N TRP A 292 15.57 -30.88 26.11
CA TRP A 292 14.59 -29.82 26.34
C TRP A 292 13.16 -30.35 26.16
N LYS A 293 12.27 -29.93 27.07
CA LYS A 293 10.84 -30.05 26.90
C LYS A 293 10.36 -28.85 26.09
N VAL A 294 9.68 -29.11 24.97
CA VAL A 294 9.06 -28.07 24.14
C VAL A 294 7.56 -28.16 24.29
N GLU A 295 6.93 -27.03 24.62
CA GLU A 295 5.49 -26.90 24.83
C GLU A 295 4.94 -25.86 23.83
N LEU A 296 3.88 -26.22 23.11
CA LEU A 296 3.09 -25.34 22.25
C LEU A 296 1.68 -25.23 22.83
N GLN A 297 1.33 -24.06 23.34
CA GLN A 297 0.00 -23.76 23.81
C GLN A 297 -0.82 -23.12 22.68
N LEU A 298 -1.87 -23.84 22.26
CA LEU A 298 -2.80 -23.39 21.24
C LEU A 298 -3.99 -22.65 21.87
N ASP A 299 -4.63 -21.80 21.08
CA ASP A 299 -5.82 -21.04 21.44
C ASP A 299 -7.10 -21.57 20.76
N SER A 300 -8.18 -20.81 20.90
CA SER A 300 -9.51 -21.17 20.39
C SER A 300 -9.61 -21.23 18.87
N THR A 301 -8.60 -20.77 18.11
CA THR A 301 -8.58 -20.91 16.64
C THR A 301 -8.40 -22.36 16.20
N THR A 302 -7.97 -23.25 17.11
CA THR A 302 -7.70 -24.66 16.86
C THR A 302 -8.68 -25.60 17.56
N THR A 303 -8.65 -26.89 17.20
CA THR A 303 -9.48 -27.91 17.86
C THR A 303 -8.98 -28.17 19.29
N ALA A 304 -9.65 -27.54 20.26
CA ALA A 304 -9.36 -27.53 21.70
C ALA A 304 -8.11 -26.72 22.10
N ASN A 305 -8.24 -25.89 23.15
CA ASN A 305 -7.18 -25.15 23.86
C ASN A 305 -6.16 -26.13 24.48
N LYS A 306 -5.40 -26.80 23.62
CA LYS A 306 -4.55 -27.93 23.95
C LYS A 306 -3.12 -27.46 24.02
N THR A 307 -2.42 -27.90 25.06
CA THR A 307 -0.96 -27.82 25.11
C THR A 307 -0.38 -29.07 24.48
N LEU A 308 0.32 -28.91 23.37
CA LEU A 308 1.12 -29.96 22.75
C LEU A 308 2.52 -29.94 23.35
N MET A 309 3.11 -31.10 23.60
CA MET A 309 4.42 -31.21 24.24
C MET A 309 5.26 -32.31 23.61
N THR A 310 6.56 -32.09 23.51
CA THR A 310 7.53 -33.11 23.10
C THR A 310 8.87 -32.87 23.79
N GLU A 311 9.74 -33.88 23.78
CA GLU A 311 11.10 -33.77 24.30
C GLU A 311 12.08 -33.93 23.14
N VAL A 312 13.14 -33.13 23.15
CA VAL A 312 14.16 -33.13 22.10
C VAL A 312 15.55 -33.06 22.71
N VAL A 313 16.45 -33.90 22.21
CA VAL A 313 17.87 -33.89 22.56
C VAL A 313 18.59 -32.97 21.59
N ILE A 314 19.38 -32.03 22.11
CA ILE A 314 20.15 -31.09 21.29
C ILE A 314 21.62 -31.19 21.67
N PRO A 315 22.53 -31.46 20.71
CA PRO A 315 23.96 -31.49 21.00
C PRO A 315 24.49 -30.09 21.33
N ALA A 316 25.71 -30.05 21.88
CA ALA A 316 26.47 -28.81 22.04
C ALA A 316 26.67 -28.15 20.67
N LYS A 317 26.48 -26.82 20.58
CA LYS A 317 26.53 -26.05 19.33
C LYS A 317 25.65 -26.63 18.20
N GLY A 318 24.59 -27.35 18.59
CA GLY A 318 23.71 -28.08 17.70
C GLY A 318 22.33 -27.47 17.56
N GLN A 319 21.53 -28.06 16.68
CA GLN A 319 20.14 -27.69 16.50
C GLN A 319 19.26 -28.91 16.31
N ALA A 320 17.99 -28.81 16.68
CA ALA A 320 17.00 -29.87 16.45
C ALA A 320 15.63 -29.27 16.14
N PRO A 321 14.93 -29.75 15.09
CA PRO A 321 13.56 -29.33 14.82
C PRO A 321 12.57 -30.14 15.68
N VAL A 322 11.47 -29.50 16.06
CA VAL A 322 10.28 -30.16 16.59
C VAL A 322 9.10 -29.87 15.69
N GLU A 323 8.18 -30.82 15.57
CA GLU A 323 6.98 -30.68 14.74
C GLU A 323 5.72 -31.04 15.55
N PHE A 324 4.66 -30.28 15.35
CA PHE A 324 3.34 -30.52 15.93
C PHE A 324 2.28 -30.50 14.84
N GLU A 325 1.35 -31.44 14.88
CA GLU A 325 0.20 -31.45 13.96
C GLU A 325 -0.95 -30.65 14.58
N VAL A 326 -1.45 -29.65 13.86
CA VAL A 326 -2.48 -28.72 14.32
C VAL A 326 -3.62 -28.69 13.32
N THR A 327 -4.86 -28.73 13.82
CA THR A 327 -6.08 -28.55 13.03
C THR A 327 -6.73 -27.22 13.39
N PHE A 328 -7.01 -26.40 12.38
CA PHE A 328 -7.68 -25.12 12.54
C PHE A 328 -9.20 -25.31 12.50
N ALA A 329 -9.89 -24.84 13.54
CA ALA A 329 -11.31 -25.07 13.74
C ALA A 329 -12.15 -23.79 13.73
N ASN A 330 -11.55 -22.64 14.07
CA ASN A 330 -12.26 -21.37 14.16
C ASN A 330 -11.44 -20.24 13.54
N THR A 331 -12.14 -19.28 12.93
CA THR A 331 -11.54 -18.05 12.40
C THR A 331 -11.17 -17.05 13.48
N GLY A 332 -10.14 -16.24 13.22
CA GLY A 332 -9.70 -15.14 14.09
C GLY A 332 -8.18 -15.02 14.13
N THR A 333 -7.70 -14.09 14.95
CA THR A 333 -6.27 -13.94 15.22
C THR A 333 -5.80 -15.05 16.16
N ALA A 334 -4.97 -15.95 15.64
CA ALA A 334 -4.29 -16.97 16.44
C ALA A 334 -3.15 -16.32 17.24
N LYS A 335 -3.06 -16.63 18.52
CA LYS A 335 -1.98 -16.23 19.44
C LYS A 335 -1.47 -17.47 20.17
N TRP A 336 -0.34 -17.98 19.72
CA TRP A 336 0.24 -19.21 20.27
C TRP A 336 1.47 -18.91 21.10
N GLN A 337 1.60 -19.61 22.22
CA GLN A 337 2.76 -19.51 23.10
C GLN A 337 3.61 -20.77 22.97
N TRP A 338 4.85 -20.57 22.51
CA TRP A 338 5.88 -21.60 22.45
C TRP A 338 6.78 -21.46 23.66
N SER A 339 7.21 -22.56 24.26
CA SER A 339 8.24 -22.55 25.29
C SER A 339 9.14 -23.77 25.23
N ALA A 340 10.41 -23.57 25.53
CA ALA A 340 11.41 -24.63 25.65
C ALA A 340 12.08 -24.52 27.02
N LYS A 341 12.10 -25.61 27.78
CA LYS A 341 12.68 -25.67 29.14
C LYS A 341 13.61 -26.87 29.26
N PRO A 342 14.80 -26.73 29.85
CA PRO A 342 15.74 -27.84 29.97
C PRO A 342 15.25 -28.87 31.00
N ILE A 343 15.28 -30.15 30.63
CA ILE A 343 14.98 -31.31 31.48
C ILE A 343 16.28 -31.92 32.02
N ALA A 344 17.32 -31.96 31.19
CA ALA A 344 18.66 -32.46 31.54
C ALA A 344 19.73 -31.67 30.79
N LEU A 345 20.86 -31.39 31.44
CA LEU A 345 22.05 -30.78 30.82
C LEU A 345 23.25 -31.68 31.13
N SER A 346 24.08 -31.97 30.12
CA SER A 346 25.26 -32.82 30.28
C SER A 346 26.18 -32.28 31.37
N ASN A 347 26.56 -33.14 32.31
CA ASN A 347 27.49 -32.88 33.40
C ASN A 347 27.14 -31.66 34.28
N ASN A 348 25.87 -31.25 34.32
CA ASN A 348 25.42 -30.09 35.10
C ASN A 348 24.14 -30.40 35.89
N THR A 349 24.10 -29.98 37.16
CA THR A 349 22.86 -29.98 37.96
C THR A 349 22.00 -28.79 37.52
N LEU A 350 20.72 -29.05 37.21
CA LEU A 350 19.75 -28.03 36.80
C LEU A 350 19.32 -27.11 37.96
N LEU A 351 20.22 -26.23 38.38
CA LEU A 351 19.94 -25.15 39.31
C LEU A 351 18.95 -24.14 38.68
N PRO A 352 18.15 -23.41 39.47
CA PRO A 352 17.14 -22.47 38.95
C PRO A 352 17.68 -21.42 37.97
N GLY A 353 18.92 -20.94 38.19
CA GLY A 353 19.59 -19.98 37.31
C GLY A 353 19.94 -20.55 35.93
N LEU A 354 20.44 -21.79 35.86
CA LEU A 354 20.67 -22.48 34.59
C LEU A 354 19.34 -22.81 33.91
N LYS A 355 18.34 -23.31 34.66
CA LYS A 355 16.99 -23.57 34.11
C LYS A 355 16.45 -22.34 33.40
N ARG A 356 16.54 -21.16 34.02
CA ARG A 356 16.08 -19.90 33.43
C ARG A 356 16.89 -19.48 32.21
N SER A 357 18.22 -19.61 32.26
CA SER A 357 19.11 -19.16 31.18
C SER A 357 19.01 -20.02 29.92
N PHE A 358 18.74 -21.31 30.08
CA PHE A 358 18.53 -22.28 29.00
C PHE A 358 17.05 -22.46 28.64
N SER A 359 16.18 -21.54 29.06
CA SER A 359 14.77 -21.51 28.66
C SER A 359 14.50 -20.38 27.67
N ASP A 360 13.63 -20.64 26.69
CA ASP A 360 13.13 -19.63 25.78
C ASP A 360 11.61 -19.74 25.62
N SER A 361 10.97 -18.61 25.35
CA SER A 361 9.52 -18.51 25.21
C SER A 361 9.19 -17.45 24.15
N VAL A 362 8.35 -17.81 23.19
CA VAL A 362 8.04 -16.99 22.02
C VAL A 362 6.54 -16.97 21.79
N GLU A 363 5.98 -15.78 21.57
CA GLU A 363 4.61 -15.64 21.09
C GLU A 363 4.60 -15.54 19.56
N SER A 364 3.72 -16.29 18.91
CA SER A 364 3.47 -16.16 17.47
C SER A 364 2.02 -15.75 17.21
N THR A 365 1.83 -14.76 16.34
CA THR A 365 0.50 -14.26 15.96
C THR A 365 0.30 -14.32 14.44
N PHE A 366 -0.83 -14.87 13.99
CA PHE A 366 -1.23 -14.92 12.58
C PHE A 366 -2.75 -15.05 12.42
N GLU A 367 -3.26 -14.86 11.21
CA GLU A 367 -4.72 -14.87 10.95
C GLU A 367 -5.22 -16.23 10.46
N VAL A 368 -6.32 -16.70 11.07
CA VAL A 368 -7.09 -17.88 10.61
C VAL A 368 -8.38 -17.40 9.96
N ARG A 369 -8.55 -17.74 8.68
CA ARG A 369 -9.62 -17.19 7.84
C ARG A 369 -10.57 -18.26 7.34
N TYR A 370 -11.75 -17.83 6.94
CA TYR A 370 -12.70 -18.73 6.31
C TYR A 370 -12.38 -18.81 4.80
N PRO A 371 -12.15 -20.01 4.21
CA PRO A 371 -11.60 -20.16 2.86
C PRO A 371 -12.60 -19.97 1.71
N MET A 372 -13.87 -19.72 2.04
CA MET A 372 -14.97 -19.56 1.08
C MET A 372 -15.62 -18.17 1.27
N PRO A 373 -16.23 -17.56 0.24
CA PRO A 373 -16.96 -16.32 0.43
C PRO A 373 -18.15 -16.53 1.38
N LEU A 374 -18.35 -15.59 2.32
CA LEU A 374 -19.55 -15.58 3.15
C LEU A 374 -20.78 -15.34 2.27
N LEU A 375 -21.88 -16.03 2.59
CA LEU A 375 -23.16 -15.76 1.97
C LEU A 375 -23.91 -14.73 2.83
N ARG A 376 -24.38 -13.67 2.18
CA ARG A 376 -25.09 -12.59 2.83
C ARG A 376 -26.32 -12.19 2.04
N GLU A 377 -27.43 -12.06 2.73
CA GLU A 377 -28.64 -11.43 2.23
C GLU A 377 -29.09 -10.39 3.25
N VAL A 378 -29.75 -9.33 2.76
CA VAL A 378 -30.33 -8.33 3.64
C VAL A 378 -31.75 -7.98 3.20
N GLN A 379 -32.57 -7.56 4.15
CA GLN A 379 -33.95 -7.15 3.93
C GLN A 379 -34.21 -5.80 4.60
N PHE A 380 -35.05 -4.98 3.98
CA PHE A 380 -35.49 -3.71 4.54
C PHE A 380 -37.01 -3.69 4.65
N VAL A 381 -37.51 -3.36 5.84
CA VAL A 381 -38.96 -3.31 6.12
C VAL A 381 -39.28 -1.98 6.80
N SER A 382 -40.45 -1.40 6.51
CA SER A 382 -40.99 -0.29 7.28
C SER A 382 -42.17 -0.78 8.11
N LEU A 383 -42.13 -0.52 9.41
CA LEU A 383 -43.21 -0.78 10.36
C LEU A 383 -43.90 0.55 10.71
N ASN A 384 -45.22 0.55 10.85
CA ASN A 384 -45.98 1.73 11.30
C ASN A 384 -47.33 1.39 11.95
N ASP A 385 -47.63 0.10 12.12
CA ASP A 385 -48.89 -0.39 12.68
C ASP A 385 -48.57 -1.41 13.78
N PRO A 386 -49.01 -1.20 15.04
CA PRO A 386 -48.72 -2.11 16.15
C PRO A 386 -49.51 -3.42 16.05
N THR A 387 -50.59 -3.46 15.27
CA THR A 387 -51.47 -4.63 15.11
C THR A 387 -51.03 -5.57 13.98
N LYS A 388 -50.26 -5.05 13.02
CA LYS A 388 -49.75 -5.81 11.88
C LYS A 388 -48.32 -6.29 12.13
N LYS A 389 -48.18 -7.56 12.52
CA LYS A 389 -46.88 -8.24 12.59
C LYS A 389 -46.37 -8.58 11.19
N ILE A 390 -45.16 -8.16 10.86
CA ILE A 390 -44.48 -8.49 9.60
C ILE A 390 -43.40 -9.52 9.87
N ASN A 391 -43.29 -10.53 8.98
CA ASN A 391 -42.23 -11.53 9.04
C ASN A 391 -40.93 -10.96 8.46
N LEU A 392 -39.93 -10.77 9.33
CA LEU A 392 -38.63 -10.19 8.96
C LEU A 392 -37.67 -11.20 8.34
N LEU A 393 -38.15 -12.41 8.02
CA LEU A 393 -37.40 -13.49 7.39
C LEU A 393 -37.99 -13.98 6.06
N GLU A 394 -39.12 -13.42 5.64
CA GLU A 394 -39.94 -13.95 4.53
C GLU A 394 -39.19 -13.98 3.19
N ASP A 395 -38.35 -12.98 2.94
CA ASP A 395 -37.66 -12.81 1.65
C ASP A 395 -36.25 -13.43 1.63
N PHE A 396 -35.79 -14.03 2.74
CA PHE A 396 -34.48 -14.69 2.77
C PHE A 396 -34.53 -16.08 2.15
N SER A 397 -33.44 -16.46 1.47
CA SER A 397 -33.27 -17.80 0.93
C SER A 397 -33.32 -18.86 2.04
N GLU A 398 -34.12 -19.91 1.85
CA GLU A 398 -34.33 -20.99 2.83
C GLU A 398 -33.00 -21.66 3.25
N GLY A 399 -32.05 -21.80 2.33
CA GLY A 399 -30.72 -22.35 2.60
C GLY A 399 -29.84 -21.48 3.51
N LEU A 400 -30.11 -20.17 3.60
CA LEU A 400 -29.42 -19.26 4.53
C LEU A 400 -30.08 -19.23 5.89
N VAL A 401 -31.42 -19.17 5.92
CA VAL A 401 -32.21 -19.18 7.17
C VAL A 401 -32.00 -20.48 7.95
N SER A 402 -31.78 -21.60 7.24
CA SER A 402 -31.46 -22.90 7.85
C SER A 402 -29.96 -23.19 8.03
N GLY A 403 -29.09 -22.23 7.68
CA GLY A 403 -27.64 -22.35 7.76
C GLY A 403 -27.06 -22.08 9.16
N SER A 404 -25.73 -22.04 9.26
CA SER A 404 -25.00 -21.66 10.48
C SER A 404 -24.42 -20.25 10.36
N GLY A 405 -24.71 -19.40 11.35
CA GLY A 405 -24.33 -17.99 11.33
C GLY A 405 -25.11 -17.18 12.34
N HIS A 406 -25.26 -15.89 12.06
CA HIS A 406 -26.02 -14.94 12.89
C HIS A 406 -26.96 -14.11 12.01
N LEU A 407 -28.11 -13.79 12.61
CA LEU A 407 -29.09 -12.83 12.12
C LEU A 407 -28.94 -11.56 12.95
N GLU A 408 -28.64 -10.45 12.29
CA GLU A 408 -28.63 -9.13 12.90
C GLU A 408 -29.85 -8.35 12.40
N VAL A 409 -30.61 -7.76 13.32
CA VAL A 409 -31.81 -6.97 13.02
C VAL A 409 -31.69 -5.63 13.72
N GLU A 410 -31.69 -4.55 12.96
CA GLU A 410 -31.65 -3.20 13.47
C GLU A 410 -32.96 -2.47 13.20
N PHE A 411 -33.50 -1.81 14.22
CA PHE A 411 -34.72 -1.01 14.16
C PHE A 411 -34.37 0.46 14.38
N SER A 412 -34.62 1.34 13.40
CA SER A 412 -34.22 2.75 13.43
C SER A 412 -35.36 3.73 13.18
N ARG A 413 -35.23 4.91 13.78
CA ARG A 413 -36.08 6.09 13.51
C ARG A 413 -35.74 6.74 12.17
N SER A 414 -34.51 6.53 11.69
CA SER A 414 -33.96 7.19 10.51
C SER A 414 -33.90 6.24 9.33
N ARG A 415 -34.27 6.77 8.16
CA ARG A 415 -34.13 6.05 6.89
C ARG A 415 -32.66 5.87 6.49
N LEU A 416 -31.71 6.52 7.17
CA LEU A 416 -30.27 6.31 6.95
C LEU A 416 -29.85 4.85 7.20
N LEU A 417 -30.58 4.11 8.04
CA LEU A 417 -30.36 2.67 8.25
C LEU A 417 -30.38 1.88 6.93
N GLU A 418 -31.14 2.35 5.96
CA GLU A 418 -31.24 1.75 4.63
C GLU A 418 -29.93 1.80 3.81
N ALA A 419 -28.91 2.50 4.29
CA ALA A 419 -27.55 2.53 3.75
C ALA A 419 -26.59 1.52 4.43
N GLY A 420 -27.05 0.72 5.40
CA GLY A 420 -26.22 -0.22 6.16
C GLY A 420 -25.42 -1.18 5.27
N GLY A 421 -26.04 -1.79 4.28
CA GLY A 421 -25.36 -2.68 3.33
C GLY A 421 -24.27 -1.96 2.51
N ALA A 422 -24.47 -0.69 2.15
CA ALA A 422 -23.46 0.12 1.47
C ALA A 422 -22.27 0.46 2.37
N ILE A 423 -22.52 0.75 3.66
CA ILE A 423 -21.46 0.97 4.66
C ILE A 423 -20.59 -0.27 4.78
N ASP A 424 -21.20 -1.43 4.97
CA ASP A 424 -20.46 -2.69 5.11
C ASP A 424 -19.67 -3.04 3.86
N TYR A 425 -20.27 -2.85 2.68
CA TYR A 425 -19.58 -3.03 1.41
C TYR A 425 -18.32 -2.16 1.33
N LEU A 426 -18.42 -0.87 1.65
CA LEU A 426 -17.31 0.07 1.59
C LEU A 426 -16.21 -0.22 2.62
N LEU A 427 -16.59 -0.66 3.83
CA LEU A 427 -15.66 -0.96 4.91
C LEU A 427 -14.91 -2.29 4.73
N THR A 428 -15.48 -3.22 3.97
CA THR A 428 -14.90 -4.56 3.75
C THR A 428 -14.28 -4.72 2.36
N TYR A 429 -14.39 -3.71 1.49
CA TYR A 429 -13.87 -3.79 0.14
C TYR A 429 -12.32 -3.93 0.14
N PRO A 430 -11.75 -4.95 -0.52
CA PRO A 430 -10.37 -5.38 -0.25
C PRO A 430 -9.29 -4.66 -1.08
N TYR A 431 -9.68 -3.86 -2.08
CA TYR A 431 -8.78 -3.17 -3.00
C TYR A 431 -8.68 -1.67 -2.68
N GLY A 432 -7.65 -1.00 -3.22
CA GLY A 432 -7.30 0.36 -2.78
C GLY A 432 -6.80 1.30 -3.87
N CYS A 433 -7.43 1.34 -5.05
CA CYS A 433 -7.18 2.44 -5.99
C CYS A 433 -7.66 3.79 -5.43
N ALA A 434 -7.38 4.90 -6.10
CA ALA A 434 -7.79 6.25 -5.68
C ALA A 434 -9.31 6.35 -5.46
N GLU A 435 -10.10 5.73 -6.35
CA GLU A 435 -11.55 5.66 -6.23
C GLU A 435 -11.98 4.94 -4.94
N GLN A 436 -11.46 3.74 -4.74
CA GLN A 436 -11.85 2.86 -3.62
C GLN A 436 -11.39 3.41 -2.29
N THR A 437 -10.20 4.02 -2.25
CA THR A 437 -9.68 4.71 -1.07
C THR A 437 -10.58 5.88 -0.69
N THR A 438 -11.01 6.68 -1.67
CA THR A 438 -11.96 7.77 -1.44
C THR A 438 -13.30 7.23 -0.93
N SER A 439 -13.86 6.24 -1.62
CA SER A 439 -15.15 5.64 -1.31
C SER A 439 -15.17 4.95 0.06
N SER A 440 -14.12 4.21 0.44
CA SER A 440 -14.02 3.53 1.74
C SER A 440 -13.71 4.48 2.91
N THR A 441 -13.22 5.68 2.63
CA THR A 441 -13.01 6.72 3.64
C THR A 441 -14.31 7.45 4.01
N ILE A 442 -15.27 7.52 3.08
CA ILE A 442 -16.56 8.22 3.28
C ILE A 442 -17.37 7.69 4.47
N PRO A 443 -17.53 6.37 4.71
CA PRO A 443 -18.21 5.88 5.90
C PRO A 443 -17.58 6.35 7.22
N TRP A 444 -16.26 6.48 7.28
CA TRP A 444 -15.57 6.99 8.47
C TRP A 444 -15.81 8.48 8.68
N ILE A 445 -15.85 9.26 7.61
CA ILE A 445 -16.22 10.69 7.66
C ILE A 445 -17.68 10.83 8.11
N ALA A 446 -18.59 10.05 7.51
CA ALA A 446 -20.00 9.99 7.87
C ALA A 446 -20.19 9.60 9.34
N ALA A 447 -19.37 8.67 9.85
CA ALA A 447 -19.38 8.25 11.25
C ALA A 447 -19.12 9.40 12.24
N LYS A 448 -18.42 10.48 11.85
CA LYS A 448 -18.25 11.65 12.73
C LYS A 448 -19.56 12.42 12.90
N ASN A 449 -20.29 12.63 11.80
CA ASN A 449 -21.42 13.54 11.77
C ASN A 449 -22.76 12.82 11.99
N LEU A 450 -22.84 11.54 11.68
CA LEU A 450 -24.07 10.74 11.67
C LEU A 450 -24.09 9.67 12.78
N ARG A 451 -23.11 9.65 13.69
CA ARG A 451 -23.03 8.69 14.81
C ARG A 451 -24.29 8.66 15.67
N HIS A 452 -24.92 9.81 15.82
CA HIS A 452 -26.15 9.98 16.58
C HIS A 452 -27.39 9.45 15.85
N LEU A 453 -27.28 9.12 14.56
CA LEU A 453 -28.37 8.61 13.71
C LEU A 453 -28.20 7.12 13.39
N ALA A 454 -27.00 6.56 13.53
CA ALA A 454 -26.68 5.15 13.23
C ALA A 454 -25.66 4.57 14.25
N PRO A 455 -26.06 3.65 15.14
CA PRO A 455 -25.19 3.03 16.14
C PRO A 455 -24.20 1.99 15.61
N GLY A 456 -24.33 1.54 14.35
CA GLY A 456 -23.22 0.85 13.67
C GLY A 456 -21.91 1.65 13.74
N PHE A 457 -22.00 2.99 13.76
CA PHE A 457 -20.86 3.90 13.99
C PHE A 457 -20.56 4.16 15.49
N GLN A 458 -21.49 3.86 16.39
CA GLN A 458 -21.27 3.99 17.84
C GLN A 458 -20.32 2.91 18.37
N LYS A 459 -20.31 1.70 17.79
CA LYS A 459 -19.41 0.60 18.13
C LYS A 459 -17.91 0.94 17.92
N LYS A 460 -17.57 1.98 17.15
CA LYS A 460 -16.18 2.41 16.89
C LYS A 460 -15.79 3.61 17.76
N SER A 461 -14.57 3.63 18.26
CA SER A 461 -14.07 4.78 19.04
C SER A 461 -13.71 5.95 18.13
N VAL A 462 -13.83 7.18 18.65
CA VAL A 462 -13.45 8.40 17.89
C VAL A 462 -12.01 8.33 17.41
N ALA A 463 -11.10 7.83 18.24
CA ALA A 463 -9.69 7.64 17.86
C ALA A 463 -9.48 6.59 16.75
N GLN A 464 -10.35 5.58 16.62
CA GLN A 464 -10.32 4.66 15.47
C GLN A 464 -10.78 5.37 14.20
N ILE A 465 -11.87 6.14 14.29
CA ILE A 465 -12.41 6.93 13.17
C ILE A 465 -11.36 7.92 12.66
N ASP A 466 -10.77 8.72 13.55
CA ASP A 466 -9.74 9.71 13.21
C ASP A 466 -8.54 9.07 12.50
N ARG A 467 -8.08 7.92 13.01
CA ARG A 467 -6.99 7.17 12.39
C ARG A 467 -7.34 6.65 11.01
N ALA A 468 -8.56 6.15 10.81
CA ALA A 468 -9.01 5.67 9.51
C ALA A 468 -9.09 6.81 8.48
N ILE A 469 -9.63 7.97 8.87
CA ILE A 469 -9.71 9.15 8.00
C ILE A 469 -8.30 9.66 7.65
N GLN A 470 -7.39 9.76 8.63
CA GLN A 470 -6.01 10.15 8.35
C GLN A 470 -5.32 9.16 7.41
N ALA A 471 -5.49 7.85 7.62
CA ALA A 471 -4.91 6.83 6.73
C ALA A 471 -5.45 6.93 5.30
N GLY A 472 -6.75 7.23 5.14
CA GLY A 472 -7.35 7.52 3.83
C GLY A 472 -6.71 8.74 3.17
N ALA A 473 -6.54 9.84 3.91
CA ALA A 473 -5.88 11.04 3.43
C ALA A 473 -4.41 10.80 3.02
N ASP A 474 -3.63 10.14 3.88
CA ASP A 474 -2.22 9.82 3.62
C ASP A 474 -2.07 8.96 2.35
N ARG A 475 -2.96 7.97 2.17
CA ARG A 475 -2.96 7.12 0.98
C ARG A 475 -3.28 7.90 -0.30
N LEU A 476 -4.28 8.79 -0.27
CA LEU A 476 -4.61 9.63 -1.41
C LEU A 476 -3.48 10.63 -1.74
N LEU A 477 -2.80 11.17 -0.72
CA LEU A 477 -1.63 12.03 -0.89
C LEU A 477 -0.47 11.28 -1.54
N GLY A 478 -0.25 10.01 -1.17
CA GLY A 478 0.77 9.16 -1.82
C GLY A 478 0.50 8.90 -3.30
N MET A 479 -0.76 9.02 -3.75
CA MET A 479 -1.15 8.91 -5.16
C MET A 479 -1.04 10.23 -5.93
N GLN A 480 -0.69 11.35 -5.29
CA GLN A 480 -0.51 12.62 -5.97
C GLN A 480 0.79 12.61 -6.79
N THR A 481 0.71 12.90 -8.08
CA THR A 481 1.87 12.92 -8.99
C THR A 481 2.57 14.29 -8.97
N SER A 482 3.68 14.42 -9.70
CA SER A 482 4.46 15.66 -9.78
C SER A 482 3.69 16.83 -10.41
N ASP A 483 2.73 16.57 -11.30
CA ASP A 483 1.89 17.59 -11.94
C ASP A 483 0.76 18.13 -11.02
N GLY A 484 0.60 17.54 -9.83
CA GLY A 484 -0.40 17.92 -8.84
C GLY A 484 -1.72 17.15 -8.94
N GLY A 485 -1.96 16.42 -10.03
CA GLY A 485 -3.06 15.48 -10.18
C GLY A 485 -2.85 14.20 -9.37
N ILE A 486 -3.84 13.31 -9.40
CA ILE A 486 -3.84 12.05 -8.65
C ILE A 486 -3.86 10.88 -9.63
N GLY A 487 -2.90 9.96 -9.47
CA GLY A 487 -2.84 8.70 -10.20
C GLY A 487 -3.92 7.73 -9.74
N TYR A 488 -4.29 6.77 -10.60
CA TYR A 488 -5.30 5.78 -10.23
C TYR A 488 -4.80 4.79 -9.16
N TRP A 489 -3.51 4.47 -9.22
CA TRP A 489 -2.79 3.59 -8.31
C TRP A 489 -1.65 4.35 -7.64
N ASN A 490 -1.24 3.89 -6.46
CA ASN A 490 -0.09 4.45 -5.76
C ASN A 490 1.20 4.27 -6.59
N GLY A 491 2.08 5.27 -6.60
CA GLY A 491 3.30 5.25 -7.41
C GLY A 491 3.10 5.43 -8.91
N SER A 492 1.87 5.69 -9.39
CA SER A 492 1.62 6.02 -10.80
C SER A 492 2.32 7.33 -11.18
N GLY A 493 3.17 7.29 -12.21
CA GLY A 493 3.78 8.50 -12.79
C GLY A 493 2.81 9.37 -13.62
N THR A 494 1.59 8.89 -13.86
CA THR A 494 0.57 9.58 -14.66
C THR A 494 -0.69 9.85 -13.85
N SER A 495 -1.18 11.08 -13.91
CA SER A 495 -2.44 11.51 -13.30
C SER A 495 -3.65 11.02 -14.10
N SER A 496 -4.75 10.71 -13.40
CA SER A 496 -6.06 10.43 -14.00
C SER A 496 -7.00 11.60 -13.70
N ASP A 497 -7.57 12.22 -14.72
CA ASP A 497 -8.47 13.38 -14.52
C ASP A 497 -9.68 13.01 -13.67
N TRP A 498 -10.23 11.80 -13.88
CA TRP A 498 -11.37 11.31 -13.12
C TRP A 498 -11.01 11.00 -11.66
N ALA A 499 -9.84 10.38 -11.43
CA ALA A 499 -9.37 10.14 -10.07
C ALA A 499 -9.04 11.45 -9.36
N SER A 500 -8.42 12.40 -10.05
CA SER A 500 -8.04 13.71 -9.50
C SER A 500 -9.24 14.49 -9.00
N SER A 501 -10.34 14.54 -9.76
CA SER A 501 -11.54 15.22 -9.32
C SER A 501 -12.24 14.49 -8.15
N TYR A 502 -12.26 13.15 -8.13
CA TYR A 502 -12.92 12.44 -7.03
C TYR A 502 -12.08 12.34 -5.75
N ALA A 503 -10.82 11.90 -5.86
CA ALA A 503 -9.90 11.87 -4.73
C ALA A 503 -9.59 13.27 -4.20
N GLY A 504 -9.67 14.30 -5.05
CA GLY A 504 -9.66 15.70 -4.63
C GLY A 504 -10.79 16.03 -3.67
N LEU A 505 -12.03 15.66 -4.02
CA LEU A 505 -13.16 15.77 -3.10
C LEU A 505 -12.91 14.96 -1.80
N GLY A 506 -12.36 13.75 -1.92
CA GLY A 506 -11.97 12.91 -0.78
C GLY A 506 -11.01 13.61 0.19
N LEU A 507 -9.94 14.22 -0.32
CA LEU A 507 -8.95 14.97 0.47
C LEU A 507 -9.58 16.17 1.19
N ILE A 508 -10.48 16.89 0.52
CA ILE A 508 -11.20 18.01 1.14
C ILE A 508 -12.10 17.51 2.27
N LEU A 509 -12.87 16.44 2.04
CA LEU A 509 -13.72 15.84 3.08
C LEU A 509 -12.90 15.31 4.26
N CYS A 510 -11.72 14.72 4.01
CA CYS A 510 -10.81 14.29 5.08
C CYS A 510 -10.31 15.49 5.90
N LYS A 511 -9.91 16.58 5.24
CA LYS A 511 -9.46 17.81 5.90
C LYS A 511 -10.56 18.43 6.74
N GLU A 512 -11.77 18.55 6.21
CA GLU A 512 -12.95 19.04 6.94
C GLU A 512 -13.28 18.15 8.14
N ALA A 513 -13.05 16.84 8.02
CA ALA A 513 -13.15 15.89 9.11
C ALA A 513 -11.95 15.90 10.07
N GLY A 514 -10.98 16.81 9.93
CA GLY A 514 -9.87 17.00 10.87
C GLY A 514 -8.59 16.23 10.55
N ALA A 515 -8.47 15.58 9.38
CA ALA A 515 -7.21 15.01 8.93
C ALA A 515 -6.20 16.10 8.52
N LYS A 516 -4.92 15.80 8.73
CA LYS A 516 -3.81 16.66 8.32
C LYS A 516 -3.56 16.50 6.83
N VAL A 517 -4.05 17.47 6.05
CA VAL A 517 -3.84 17.54 4.60
C VAL A 517 -3.06 18.83 4.28
N PRO A 518 -1.85 18.75 3.68
CA PRO A 518 -1.07 19.93 3.34
C PRO A 518 -1.80 20.86 2.36
N LEU A 519 -1.80 22.16 2.64
CA LEU A 519 -2.41 23.17 1.75
C LEU A 519 -1.73 23.19 0.38
N SER A 520 -0.40 23.06 0.34
CA SER A 520 0.38 23.00 -0.90
C SER A 520 -0.07 21.86 -1.82
N SER A 521 -0.42 20.70 -1.25
CA SER A 521 -0.98 19.57 -2.02
C SER A 521 -2.33 19.91 -2.65
N LEU A 522 -3.23 20.56 -1.90
CA LEU A 522 -4.54 21.00 -2.42
C LEU A 522 -4.42 22.10 -3.48
N GLU A 523 -3.46 23.02 -3.31
CA GLU A 523 -3.20 24.08 -4.28
C GLU A 523 -2.67 23.54 -5.60
N ARG A 524 -1.74 22.57 -5.56
CA ARG A 524 -1.24 21.86 -6.74
C ARG A 524 -2.36 21.10 -7.44
N LEU A 525 -3.21 20.41 -6.68
CA LEU A 525 -4.38 19.74 -7.23
C LEU A 525 -5.36 20.71 -7.90
N ALA A 526 -5.62 21.87 -7.29
CA ALA A 526 -6.44 22.89 -7.91
C ALA A 526 -5.82 23.42 -9.22
N GLY A 527 -4.50 23.63 -9.24
CA GLY A 527 -3.77 24.01 -10.45
C GLY A 527 -3.91 22.97 -11.56
N TYR A 528 -3.80 21.68 -11.21
CA TYR A 528 -4.03 20.57 -12.13
C TYR A 528 -5.46 20.60 -12.69
N LEU A 529 -6.50 20.62 -11.83
CA LEU A 529 -7.89 20.60 -12.25
C LEU A 529 -8.25 21.81 -13.11
N SER A 530 -7.80 23.01 -12.73
CA SER A 530 -7.99 24.25 -13.52
C SER A 530 -7.33 24.13 -14.91
N SER A 531 -6.13 23.54 -15.00
CA SER A 531 -5.45 23.33 -16.28
C SER A 531 -6.25 22.44 -17.24
N LYS A 532 -6.99 21.45 -16.70
CA LYS A 532 -7.81 20.54 -17.51
C LYS A 532 -9.04 21.23 -18.09
N LEU A 533 -9.64 22.17 -17.37
CA LEU A 533 -10.81 22.92 -17.84
C LEU A 533 -10.57 23.61 -19.21
N ARG A 534 -9.33 23.92 -19.56
CA ARG A 534 -8.97 24.53 -20.85
C ARG A 534 -9.42 23.71 -22.06
N ASN A 535 -9.59 22.39 -21.90
CA ASN A 535 -10.04 21.49 -22.96
C ASN A 535 -11.57 21.35 -23.06
N LEU A 536 -12.34 22.11 -22.27
CA LEU A 536 -13.79 21.96 -22.16
C LEU A 536 -14.55 22.19 -23.48
N SER A 537 -14.00 23.00 -24.39
CA SER A 537 -14.57 23.22 -25.73
C SER A 537 -14.45 22.00 -26.66
N SER A 538 -13.65 20.99 -26.32
CA SER A 538 -13.43 19.79 -27.14
C SER A 538 -14.28 18.58 -26.72
N ILE A 539 -15.11 18.72 -25.68
CA ILE A 539 -15.91 17.65 -25.09
C ILE A 539 -17.03 17.20 -26.03
N LYS A 540 -17.25 15.89 -26.12
CA LYS A 540 -18.34 15.30 -26.92
C LYS A 540 -19.19 14.25 -26.20
N ASN A 541 -18.85 13.87 -24.96
CA ASN A 541 -19.49 12.73 -24.30
C ASN A 541 -19.88 13.02 -22.83
N SER A 542 -20.79 12.19 -22.31
CA SER A 542 -21.33 12.30 -20.95
C SER A 542 -20.31 12.09 -19.84
N TYR A 543 -19.26 11.28 -20.10
CA TYR A 543 -18.20 11.00 -19.13
C TYR A 543 -17.37 12.24 -18.83
N ASP A 544 -16.95 12.95 -19.87
CA ASP A 544 -16.19 14.17 -19.75
C ASP A 544 -17.02 15.24 -19.03
N TYR A 545 -18.26 15.51 -19.47
CA TYR A 545 -19.13 16.50 -18.82
C TYR A 545 -19.27 16.30 -17.31
N GLU A 546 -19.47 15.07 -16.87
CA GLU A 546 -19.53 14.77 -15.42
C GLU A 546 -18.20 15.04 -14.72
N ASN A 547 -17.07 14.62 -15.33
CA ASN A 547 -15.76 14.83 -14.75
C ASN A 547 -15.40 16.32 -14.62
N TYR A 548 -15.70 17.12 -15.64
CA TYR A 548 -15.49 18.57 -15.60
C TYR A 548 -16.40 19.26 -14.58
N ALA A 549 -17.69 18.92 -14.54
CA ALA A 549 -18.61 19.47 -13.55
C ALA A 549 -18.18 19.12 -12.12
N ARG A 550 -17.71 17.88 -11.88
CA ARG A 550 -17.15 17.48 -10.60
C ARG A 550 -15.86 18.24 -10.27
N GLY A 551 -14.97 18.42 -11.24
CA GLY A 551 -13.77 19.24 -11.10
C GLY A 551 -14.09 20.68 -10.68
N LEU A 552 -15.11 21.30 -11.28
CA LEU A 552 -15.59 22.63 -10.91
C LEU A 552 -16.13 22.68 -9.48
N TYR A 553 -16.87 21.65 -9.05
CA TYR A 553 -17.33 21.55 -7.67
C TYR A 553 -16.16 21.48 -6.67
N VAL A 554 -15.13 20.69 -6.97
CA VAL A 554 -13.92 20.60 -6.16
C VAL A 554 -13.18 21.94 -6.11
N LEU A 555 -13.04 22.62 -7.25
CA LEU A 555 -12.41 23.93 -7.33
C LEU A 555 -13.17 25.00 -6.53
N ALA A 556 -14.51 25.00 -6.61
CA ALA A 556 -15.35 25.89 -5.81
C ALA A 556 -15.19 25.62 -4.30
N ARG A 557 -15.14 24.35 -3.88
CA ARG A 557 -14.85 23.93 -2.49
C ARG A 557 -13.46 24.38 -1.99
N LEU A 558 -12.50 24.53 -2.90
CA LEU A 558 -11.16 25.04 -2.62
C LEU A 558 -11.06 26.58 -2.68
N GLY A 559 -12.18 27.28 -2.88
CA GLY A 559 -12.20 28.75 -3.00
C GLY A 559 -11.66 29.29 -4.32
N LYS A 560 -11.50 28.42 -5.33
CA LYS A 560 -11.04 28.77 -6.69
C LYS A 560 -12.15 28.53 -7.69
N ALA A 561 -13.30 29.17 -7.48
CA ALA A 561 -14.44 29.04 -8.39
C ALA A 561 -14.05 29.58 -9.78
N GLU A 562 -14.14 28.71 -10.79
CA GLU A 562 -13.73 28.99 -12.18
C GLU A 562 -14.97 29.43 -12.98
N ASP A 563 -15.49 30.63 -12.66
CA ASP A 563 -16.83 31.07 -13.07
C ASP A 563 -17.06 31.07 -14.58
N ALA A 564 -16.04 31.40 -15.38
CA ALA A 564 -16.13 31.34 -16.84
C ALA A 564 -16.50 29.92 -17.33
N TYR A 565 -16.00 28.89 -16.66
CA TYR A 565 -16.28 27.50 -17.00
C TYR A 565 -17.61 27.00 -16.42
N HIS A 566 -18.11 27.60 -15.32
CA HIS A 566 -19.52 27.43 -14.91
C HIS A 566 -20.46 27.90 -16.03
N SER A 567 -20.25 29.13 -16.54
CA SER A 567 -21.02 29.68 -17.66
C SER A 567 -20.91 28.82 -18.92
N LYS A 568 -19.71 28.30 -19.22
CA LYS A 568 -19.52 27.45 -20.40
C LYS A 568 -20.28 26.13 -20.33
N LEU A 569 -20.37 25.51 -19.16
CA LEU A 569 -21.22 24.33 -18.97
C LEU A 569 -22.71 24.67 -18.99
N LEU A 570 -23.10 25.85 -18.51
CA LEU A 570 -24.49 26.34 -18.59
C LEU A 570 -24.95 26.53 -20.04
N GLU A 571 -24.09 27.07 -20.92
CA GLU A 571 -24.36 27.17 -22.36
C GLU A 571 -24.70 25.80 -22.98
N ASN A 572 -24.12 24.74 -22.42
CA ASN A 572 -24.31 23.36 -22.86
C ASN A 572 -25.16 22.55 -21.89
N VAL A 573 -25.94 23.18 -20.98
CA VAL A 573 -26.73 22.48 -19.94
C VAL A 573 -27.65 21.42 -20.52
N GLU A 574 -28.08 21.64 -21.76
CA GLU A 574 -28.79 20.72 -22.64
C GLU A 574 -27.95 19.54 -23.19
N HIS A 575 -26.76 19.29 -22.69
CA HIS A 575 -25.99 18.09 -23.00
C HIS A 575 -25.44 17.43 -21.73
N LEU A 576 -25.66 18.05 -20.56
CA LEU A 576 -25.17 17.53 -19.30
C LEU A 576 -26.05 16.36 -18.80
N PRO A 577 -25.46 15.20 -18.46
CA PRO A 577 -26.18 14.15 -17.75
C PRO A 577 -26.63 14.63 -16.36
N GLN A 578 -27.54 13.89 -15.72
CA GLN A 578 -28.11 14.28 -14.42
C GLN A 578 -27.02 14.49 -13.36
N SER A 579 -26.01 13.62 -13.33
CA SER A 579 -24.84 13.73 -12.45
C SER A 579 -24.03 15.02 -12.67
N ALA A 580 -23.75 15.37 -13.93
CA ALA A 580 -23.05 16.60 -14.28
C ALA A 580 -23.84 17.84 -13.85
N ARG A 581 -25.17 17.84 -14.04
CA ARG A 581 -26.05 18.92 -13.58
C ARG A 581 -26.04 19.06 -12.06
N ALA A 582 -26.05 17.95 -11.32
CA ALA A 582 -25.93 17.96 -9.87
C ALA A 582 -24.61 18.59 -9.41
N PHE A 583 -23.47 18.19 -10.02
CA PHE A 583 -22.16 18.77 -9.70
C PHE A 583 -22.06 20.24 -10.09
N LEU A 584 -22.57 20.65 -11.24
CA LEU A 584 -22.59 22.05 -11.65
C LEU A 584 -23.43 22.90 -10.70
N ALA A 585 -24.61 22.42 -10.31
CA ALA A 585 -25.47 23.10 -9.33
C ALA A 585 -24.78 23.24 -7.97
N LEU A 586 -24.08 22.20 -7.50
CA LEU A 586 -23.27 22.25 -6.28
C LEU A 586 -22.11 23.24 -6.39
N ALA A 587 -21.40 23.26 -7.52
CA ALA A 587 -20.30 24.18 -7.78
C ALA A 587 -20.77 25.64 -7.72
N MET A 588 -21.86 25.94 -8.44
CA MET A 588 -22.48 27.27 -8.46
C MET A 588 -23.03 27.69 -7.10
N HIS A 589 -23.69 26.77 -6.38
CA HIS A 589 -24.18 27.04 -5.03
C HIS A 589 -23.03 27.34 -4.06
N THR A 590 -21.95 26.57 -4.13
CA THR A 590 -20.73 26.79 -3.31
C THR A 590 -20.09 28.15 -3.63
N ALA A 591 -20.09 28.55 -4.91
CA ALA A 591 -19.63 29.85 -5.37
C ALA A 591 -20.65 30.99 -5.15
N LYS A 592 -21.82 30.71 -4.56
CA LYS A 592 -22.90 31.67 -4.29
C LYS A 592 -23.50 32.33 -5.54
N HIS A 593 -23.56 31.61 -6.65
CA HIS A 593 -24.26 32.02 -7.87
C HIS A 593 -25.74 31.67 -7.85
N ASP A 594 -26.54 32.44 -8.60
CA ASP A 594 -27.97 32.18 -8.81
C ASP A 594 -28.23 31.06 -9.82
N GLY A 595 -29.39 30.41 -9.72
CA GLY A 595 -29.83 29.38 -10.67
C GLY A 595 -29.56 27.89 -10.36
N PRO A 596 -28.83 27.45 -9.30
CA PRO A 596 -28.65 26.02 -9.01
C PRO A 596 -29.95 25.20 -8.97
N GLU A 597 -31.02 25.71 -8.35
CA GLU A 597 -32.32 25.04 -8.31
C GLU A 597 -32.91 24.83 -9.70
N LYS A 598 -32.74 25.80 -10.62
CA LYS A 598 -33.25 25.69 -12.00
C LYS A 598 -32.55 24.57 -12.76
N ILE A 599 -31.25 24.41 -12.58
CA ILE A 599 -30.44 23.34 -13.21
C ILE A 599 -30.92 21.95 -12.75
N LEU A 600 -31.22 21.80 -11.46
CA LEU A 600 -31.70 20.55 -10.88
C LEU A 600 -33.12 20.16 -11.35
N LYS A 601 -33.97 21.15 -11.65
CA LYS A 601 -35.36 20.92 -12.13
C LYS A 601 -35.47 20.54 -13.59
N MET A 602 -34.42 20.70 -14.39
CA MET A 602 -34.47 20.35 -15.82
C MET A 602 -34.75 18.85 -15.97
N ASP A 603 -35.87 18.50 -16.60
CA ASP A 603 -36.24 17.10 -16.86
C ASP A 603 -35.82 16.73 -18.30
N ARG A 604 -35.29 15.52 -18.50
CA ARG A 604 -34.79 15.08 -19.82
C ARG A 604 -35.07 13.60 -20.08
N GLU A 605 -35.14 13.28 -21.37
CA GLU A 605 -35.16 11.90 -21.88
C GLU A 605 -33.90 11.12 -21.48
N ALA A 606 -33.99 9.79 -21.59
CA ALA A 606 -33.01 8.81 -21.10
C ALA A 606 -31.56 9.19 -21.45
N GLU A 607 -30.67 9.12 -20.44
CA GLU A 607 -29.25 9.48 -20.57
C GLU A 607 -28.59 8.76 -21.76
N ASN A 608 -28.03 9.51 -22.71
CA ASN A 608 -27.11 8.94 -23.69
C ASN A 608 -25.79 8.60 -22.96
N ASN A 609 -25.67 7.33 -22.57
CA ASN A 609 -24.52 6.81 -21.82
C ASN A 609 -23.32 6.43 -22.69
N SER A 610 -23.30 6.86 -23.96
CA SER A 610 -22.16 6.64 -24.84
C SER A 610 -20.86 7.15 -24.20
N GLY A 611 -19.84 6.28 -24.19
CA GLY A 611 -18.50 6.59 -23.70
C GLY A 611 -18.27 6.44 -22.18
N TYR A 612 -19.31 6.21 -21.37
CA TYR A 612 -19.13 6.01 -19.93
C TYR A 612 -18.79 4.55 -19.61
N TRP A 613 -17.72 4.33 -18.84
CA TRP A 613 -17.20 2.98 -18.57
C TRP A 613 -17.75 2.31 -17.29
N MET A 614 -18.31 3.07 -16.36
CA MET A 614 -19.06 2.54 -15.20
C MET A 614 -20.55 2.42 -15.55
N PRO A 615 -21.13 1.22 -15.58
CA PRO A 615 -22.57 1.05 -15.76
C PRO A 615 -23.38 1.50 -14.52
N TYR A 616 -22.84 1.31 -13.31
CA TYR A 616 -23.51 1.63 -12.04
C TYR A 616 -22.98 2.94 -11.42
N ARG A 617 -23.61 4.08 -11.76
CA ARG A 617 -23.15 5.44 -11.35
C ARG A 617 -24.01 6.12 -10.30
N ASN A 618 -25.28 5.71 -10.22
CA ASN A 618 -26.28 6.24 -9.31
C ASN A 618 -26.44 7.78 -9.34
N SER A 619 -26.75 8.34 -10.52
CA SER A 619 -26.99 9.79 -10.71
C SER A 619 -28.05 10.37 -9.75
N ASN A 620 -29.03 9.55 -9.33
CA ASN A 620 -30.03 9.92 -8.32
C ASN A 620 -29.41 10.24 -6.96
N ALA A 621 -28.35 9.54 -6.55
CA ALA A 621 -27.64 9.83 -5.30
C ALA A 621 -26.96 11.22 -5.37
N MET A 622 -26.28 11.53 -6.46
CA MET A 622 -25.64 12.85 -6.65
C MET A 622 -26.68 13.97 -6.69
N SER A 623 -27.79 13.74 -7.39
CA SER A 623 -28.92 14.65 -7.47
C SER A 623 -29.60 14.85 -6.10
N LEU A 624 -29.80 13.77 -5.33
CA LEU A 624 -30.29 13.83 -3.95
C LEU A 624 -29.35 14.65 -3.06
N PHE A 625 -28.03 14.41 -3.16
CA PHE A 625 -27.03 15.17 -2.41
C PHE A 625 -27.09 16.67 -2.75
N ALA A 626 -27.22 17.01 -4.04
CA ALA A 626 -27.38 18.39 -4.49
C ALA A 626 -28.68 19.03 -3.97
N TRP A 627 -29.82 18.34 -4.07
CA TRP A 627 -31.11 18.81 -3.54
C TRP A 627 -31.06 19.02 -2.02
N SER A 628 -30.54 18.05 -1.26
CA SER A 628 -30.41 18.15 0.20
C SER A 628 -29.50 19.31 0.63
N THR A 629 -28.52 19.69 -0.20
CA THR A 629 -27.62 20.81 0.06
C THR A 629 -28.26 22.16 -0.31
N ILE A 630 -28.87 22.26 -1.49
CA ILE A 630 -29.35 23.52 -2.06
C ILE A 630 -30.75 23.89 -1.57
N LYS A 631 -31.64 22.91 -1.46
CA LYS A 631 -33.05 23.08 -1.07
C LYS A 631 -33.54 21.86 -0.27
N PRO A 632 -33.14 21.73 1.00
CA PRO A 632 -33.56 20.64 1.87
C PRO A 632 -35.08 20.55 2.00
N ASN A 633 -35.61 19.36 2.35
CA ASN A 633 -37.04 19.08 2.53
C ASN A 633 -37.92 19.39 1.31
N SER A 634 -37.35 19.36 0.09
CA SER A 634 -38.07 19.58 -1.16
C SER A 634 -38.57 18.27 -1.77
N LYS A 635 -39.56 18.37 -2.67
CA LYS A 635 -40.02 17.22 -3.47
C LYS A 635 -38.88 16.55 -4.26
N GLY A 636 -37.88 17.34 -4.69
CA GLY A 636 -36.69 16.83 -5.36
C GLY A 636 -35.88 15.85 -4.49
N CYS A 637 -35.84 16.06 -3.17
CA CYS A 637 -35.22 15.11 -2.24
C CYS A 637 -35.98 13.78 -2.23
N GLU A 638 -37.29 13.80 -2.03
CA GLU A 638 -38.14 12.60 -1.92
C GLU A 638 -38.14 11.78 -3.23
N ASP A 639 -38.24 12.45 -4.38
CA ASP A 639 -38.27 11.81 -5.70
C ASP A 639 -36.93 11.10 -5.99
N ASN A 640 -35.79 11.75 -5.69
CA ASN A 640 -34.48 11.15 -5.91
C ASN A 640 -34.16 10.05 -4.89
N LEU A 641 -34.59 10.19 -3.64
CA LEU A 641 -34.45 9.15 -2.61
C LEU A 641 -35.25 7.90 -2.97
N SER A 642 -36.47 8.05 -3.46
CA SER A 642 -37.30 6.91 -3.88
C SER A 642 -36.66 6.16 -5.05
N LYS A 643 -36.25 6.87 -6.12
CA LYS A 643 -35.54 6.30 -7.27
C LYS A 643 -34.17 5.71 -6.92
N LEU A 644 -33.53 6.23 -5.87
CA LEU A 644 -32.28 5.69 -5.34
C LEU A 644 -32.52 4.31 -4.71
N LEU A 645 -33.53 4.19 -3.85
CA LEU A 645 -33.84 2.95 -3.13
C LEU A 645 -34.38 1.85 -4.05
N GLU A 646 -35.11 2.21 -5.11
CA GLU A 646 -35.56 1.27 -6.16
C GLU A 646 -34.40 0.55 -6.88
N LYS A 647 -33.22 1.19 -6.96
CA LYS A 647 -32.03 0.66 -7.65
C LYS A 647 -31.09 -0.14 -6.73
N ARG A 648 -31.49 -0.40 -5.49
CA ARG A 648 -30.65 -1.11 -4.52
C ARG A 648 -30.65 -2.61 -4.80
N SER A 649 -29.48 -3.25 -4.67
CA SER A 649 -29.35 -4.69 -4.85
C SER A 649 -29.96 -5.48 -3.66
N PRO A 650 -30.19 -6.79 -3.81
CA PRO A 650 -30.57 -7.67 -2.68
C PRO A 650 -29.54 -7.71 -1.54
N GLY A 651 -28.29 -7.30 -1.79
CA GLY A 651 -27.26 -7.13 -0.76
C GLY A 651 -27.36 -5.81 0.02
N GLY A 652 -28.35 -4.96 -0.30
CA GLY A 652 -28.58 -3.67 0.36
C GLY A 652 -27.57 -2.60 0.01
N HIS A 653 -26.95 -2.71 -1.17
CA HIS A 653 -25.94 -1.79 -1.67
C HIS A 653 -26.17 -1.54 -3.18
N TRP A 654 -25.47 -0.57 -3.76
CA TRP A 654 -25.63 -0.12 -5.15
C TRP A 654 -24.49 -0.62 -6.05
N HIS A 655 -24.18 -1.91 -5.94
CA HIS A 655 -23.17 -2.64 -6.73
C HIS A 655 -21.71 -2.19 -6.56
N THR A 656 -21.36 -0.92 -6.74
CA THR A 656 -19.97 -0.44 -6.77
C THR A 656 -19.63 0.43 -5.56
N THR A 657 -18.33 0.50 -5.23
CA THR A 657 -17.77 1.43 -4.24
C THR A 657 -18.23 2.87 -4.51
N TRP A 658 -18.12 3.31 -5.76
CA TRP A 658 -18.55 4.63 -6.20
C TRP A 658 -20.02 4.92 -5.88
N ALA A 659 -20.92 4.05 -6.34
CA ALA A 659 -22.35 4.25 -6.15
C ALA A 659 -22.73 4.19 -4.67
N ASN A 660 -22.13 3.29 -3.91
CA ASN A 660 -22.33 3.17 -2.46
C ASN A 660 -21.90 4.42 -1.70
N ALA A 661 -20.74 4.97 -2.03
CA ALA A 661 -20.20 6.16 -1.39
C ALA A 661 -21.11 7.38 -1.62
N TRP A 662 -21.56 7.59 -2.86
CA TRP A 662 -22.49 8.67 -3.18
C TRP A 662 -23.87 8.47 -2.54
N SER A 663 -24.39 7.24 -2.52
CA SER A 663 -25.64 6.93 -1.81
C SER A 663 -25.54 7.29 -0.33
N LEU A 664 -24.43 6.94 0.32
CA LEU A 664 -24.21 7.24 1.73
C LEU A 664 -24.10 8.75 1.99
N LEU A 665 -23.35 9.49 1.17
CA LEU A 665 -23.28 10.96 1.27
C LEU A 665 -24.66 11.60 1.10
N ALA A 666 -25.41 11.17 0.09
CA ALA A 666 -26.73 11.70 -0.25
C ALA A 666 -27.76 11.43 0.86
N MET A 667 -27.83 10.18 1.33
CA MET A 667 -28.73 9.78 2.41
C MET A 667 -28.32 10.41 3.74
N GLY A 668 -27.02 10.62 3.98
CA GLY A 668 -26.52 11.35 5.14
C GLY A 668 -26.95 12.81 5.14
N ALA A 669 -26.76 13.52 4.02
CA ALA A 669 -27.21 14.90 3.85
C ALA A 669 -28.73 15.03 3.98
N TYR A 670 -29.47 14.09 3.38
CA TYR A 670 -30.93 14.01 3.52
C TYR A 670 -31.35 13.82 4.99
N ALA A 671 -30.73 12.88 5.70
CA ALA A 671 -31.07 12.58 7.09
C ALA A 671 -30.76 13.72 8.05
N GLN A 672 -29.72 14.52 7.77
CA GLN A 672 -29.41 15.72 8.57
C GLN A 672 -30.44 16.84 8.37
N ALA A 673 -31.06 16.91 7.20
CA ALA A 673 -32.03 17.95 6.86
C ALA A 673 -33.48 17.63 7.30
N HIS A 674 -33.79 16.36 7.56
CA HIS A 674 -35.12 15.88 7.96
C HIS A 674 -35.21 15.61 9.47
N ASP A 675 -36.23 16.16 10.12
CA ASP A 675 -36.50 15.92 11.54
C ASP A 675 -36.92 14.47 11.81
N THR A 676 -36.19 13.78 12.70
CA THR A 676 -36.61 12.49 13.25
C THR A 676 -37.62 12.70 14.39
N SER A 677 -38.65 11.85 14.46
CA SER A 677 -39.66 11.88 15.54
C SER A 677 -39.01 11.92 16.93
N GLN A 678 -39.57 12.70 17.86
CA GLN A 678 -39.04 12.95 19.21
C GLN A 678 -39.73 12.12 20.33
N GLU A 679 -40.52 11.12 19.96
CA GLU A 679 -41.29 10.26 20.89
C GLU A 679 -40.70 8.86 21.04
N ASP A 680 -41.00 8.11 22.09
CA ASP A 680 -40.53 6.73 22.21
C ASP A 680 -41.21 5.81 21.17
N ILE A 681 -40.43 4.92 20.56
CA ILE A 681 -40.95 3.86 19.69
C ILE A 681 -41.15 2.61 20.52
N GLU A 682 -42.32 2.02 20.44
CA GLU A 682 -42.61 0.71 21.00
C GLU A 682 -42.65 -0.33 19.88
N LEU A 683 -41.87 -1.39 20.04
CA LEU A 683 -41.81 -2.54 19.16
C LEU A 683 -42.32 -3.76 19.91
N LEU A 684 -43.10 -4.58 19.21
CA LEU A 684 -43.46 -5.92 19.65
C LEU A 684 -42.71 -6.91 18.75
N VAL A 685 -41.76 -7.65 19.31
CA VAL A 685 -40.93 -8.61 18.58
C VAL A 685 -41.23 -10.01 19.09
N GLU A 686 -41.62 -10.91 18.18
CA GLU A 686 -41.85 -12.31 18.47
C GLU A 686 -40.71 -13.13 17.87
N THR A 687 -39.93 -13.75 18.76
CA THR A 687 -38.83 -14.65 18.41
C THR A 687 -39.20 -16.11 18.69
N SER A 688 -38.33 -17.05 18.33
CA SER A 688 -38.47 -18.46 18.74
C SER A 688 -38.51 -18.65 20.26
N ASN A 689 -38.02 -17.69 21.05
CA ASN A 689 -38.00 -17.75 22.52
C ASN A 689 -39.23 -17.08 23.18
N GLY A 690 -40.16 -16.52 22.38
CA GLY A 690 -41.36 -15.86 22.86
C GLY A 690 -41.49 -14.40 22.40
N MET A 691 -42.48 -13.70 22.94
CA MET A 691 -42.74 -12.29 22.63
C MET A 691 -42.02 -11.36 23.61
N GLU A 692 -41.38 -10.34 23.05
CA GLU A 692 -40.68 -9.28 23.78
C GLU A 692 -41.21 -7.90 23.34
N LYS A 693 -41.37 -7.00 24.30
CA LYS A 693 -41.65 -5.58 24.04
C LYS A 693 -40.34 -4.80 24.15
N ILE A 694 -39.91 -4.19 23.05
CA ILE A 694 -38.69 -3.38 22.98
C ILE A 694 -39.09 -1.91 22.88
N ILE A 695 -38.47 -1.05 23.69
CA ILE A 695 -38.67 0.41 23.63
C ILE A 695 -37.39 1.04 23.09
N ILE A 696 -37.50 1.85 22.03
CA ILE A 696 -36.44 2.73 21.55
C ILE A 696 -36.74 4.14 22.08
N PRO A 697 -36.04 4.59 23.13
CA PRO A 697 -36.26 5.91 23.71
C PRO A 697 -35.97 7.02 22.69
N LYS A 698 -36.59 8.18 22.83
CA LYS A 698 -36.39 9.35 21.95
C LYS A 698 -34.93 9.79 21.77
N ASN A 699 -34.06 9.51 22.75
CA ASN A 699 -32.63 9.86 22.70
C ASN A 699 -31.75 8.75 22.09
N LYS A 700 -32.34 7.63 21.66
CA LYS A 700 -31.68 6.57 20.91
C LYS A 700 -32.18 6.54 19.47
N SER A 701 -31.25 6.46 18.53
CA SER A 701 -31.56 6.42 17.10
C SER A 701 -32.05 5.07 16.61
N SER A 702 -31.61 3.98 17.24
CA SER A 702 -32.03 2.63 16.89
C SER A 702 -31.74 1.62 18.00
N HIS A 703 -32.17 0.38 17.78
CA HIS A 703 -31.95 -0.78 18.63
C HIS A 703 -31.52 -1.98 17.75
N ILE A 704 -30.50 -2.72 18.18
CA ILE A 704 -29.97 -3.89 17.47
C ILE A 704 -30.30 -5.14 18.25
N LEU A 705 -30.82 -6.16 17.56
CA LEU A 705 -31.08 -7.50 18.04
C LEU A 705 -30.20 -8.48 17.25
N GLU A 706 -29.35 -9.22 17.94
CA GLU A 706 -28.51 -10.29 17.35
C GLU A 706 -29.04 -11.65 17.81
N LEU A 707 -29.38 -12.53 16.86
CA LEU A 707 -29.91 -13.87 17.11
C LEU A 707 -29.03 -14.92 16.42
N PRO A 708 -28.74 -16.08 17.05
CA PRO A 708 -28.12 -17.20 16.36
C PRO A 708 -29.06 -17.74 15.28
N LEU A 709 -28.51 -18.14 14.12
CA LEU A 709 -29.29 -18.88 13.14
C LEU A 709 -29.46 -20.32 13.60
N GLU A 710 -30.72 -20.73 13.76
CA GLU A 710 -31.10 -22.09 14.11
C GLU A 710 -32.26 -22.54 13.21
N LYS A 711 -32.39 -23.86 13.02
CA LYS A 711 -33.44 -24.42 12.18
C LYS A 711 -34.82 -24.08 12.75
N GLY A 712 -35.62 -23.31 12.00
CA GLY A 712 -36.95 -22.86 12.42
C GLY A 712 -36.94 -21.55 13.20
N VAL A 713 -35.90 -20.72 13.07
CA VAL A 713 -35.89 -19.35 13.61
C VAL A 713 -37.12 -18.57 13.14
N LYS A 714 -37.84 -17.98 14.09
CA LYS A 714 -39.01 -17.13 13.85
C LYS A 714 -38.68 -15.71 14.25
N LEU A 715 -39.06 -14.74 13.42
CA LEU A 715 -38.92 -13.33 13.74
C LEU A 715 -40.07 -12.52 13.12
N LEU A 716 -41.04 -12.14 13.96
CA LEU A 716 -42.12 -11.22 13.58
C LEU A 716 -41.98 -9.91 14.35
N ALA A 717 -42.24 -8.77 13.71
CA ALA A 717 -42.20 -7.47 14.40
C ALA A 717 -43.36 -6.56 14.00
N SER A 718 -43.84 -5.75 14.95
CA SER A 718 -44.76 -4.64 14.70
C SER A 718 -44.31 -3.38 15.48
N SER A 719 -44.78 -2.20 15.07
CA SER A 719 -44.37 -0.93 15.68
C SER A 719 -45.52 0.06 15.79
N ASN A 720 -45.59 0.79 16.89
CA ASN A 720 -46.59 1.85 17.10
C ASN A 720 -46.31 3.14 16.30
N LYS A 721 -45.12 3.27 15.70
CA LYS A 721 -44.65 4.45 14.97
C LYS A 721 -43.89 4.02 13.73
N LYS A 722 -43.64 4.97 12.82
CA LYS A 722 -42.83 4.70 11.63
C LYS A 722 -41.41 4.33 12.04
N THR A 723 -41.04 3.08 11.79
CA THR A 723 -39.74 2.50 12.13
C THR A 723 -39.18 1.78 10.90
N TYR A 724 -37.94 2.06 10.57
CA TYR A 724 -37.21 1.38 9.50
C TYR A 724 -36.45 0.20 10.09
N VAL A 725 -36.51 -0.95 9.43
CA VAL A 725 -35.89 -2.19 9.88
C VAL A 725 -34.91 -2.66 8.84
N TYR A 726 -33.72 -3.05 9.29
CA TYR A 726 -32.69 -3.71 8.50
C TYR A 726 -32.42 -5.08 9.10
N SER A 727 -32.69 -6.13 8.34
CA SER A 727 -32.35 -7.51 8.70
C SER A 727 -31.18 -7.96 7.83
N SER A 728 -30.18 -8.61 8.42
CA SER A 728 -29.01 -9.14 7.70
C SER A 728 -28.69 -10.54 8.20
N ILE A 729 -28.62 -11.49 7.28
CA ILE A 729 -28.12 -12.85 7.54
C ILE A 729 -26.70 -12.96 7.00
N ALA A 730 -25.75 -13.39 7.84
CA ALA A 730 -24.40 -13.75 7.44
C ALA A 730 -24.15 -15.23 7.77
N ALA A 731 -24.04 -16.06 6.73
CA ALA A 731 -23.85 -17.50 6.88
C ALA A 731 -22.51 -17.95 6.27
N LYS A 732 -21.83 -18.85 6.97
CA LYS A 732 -20.68 -19.56 6.43
C LYS A 732 -21.19 -20.74 5.59
N PRO A 733 -20.89 -20.83 4.28
CA PRO A 733 -21.18 -22.03 3.53
C PRO A 733 -20.46 -23.27 4.11
N LYS A 734 -20.69 -24.45 3.54
CA LYS A 734 -19.86 -25.62 3.89
C LYS A 734 -18.51 -25.51 3.17
N ILE A 735 -17.41 -25.78 3.88
CA ILE A 735 -16.08 -25.88 3.27
C ILE A 735 -16.02 -27.20 2.48
N ALA A 736 -16.16 -27.09 1.16
CA ALA A 736 -16.11 -28.21 0.24
C ALA A 736 -15.61 -27.76 -1.14
N PRO A 737 -14.99 -28.67 -1.93
CA PRO A 737 -14.67 -28.39 -3.32
C PRO A 737 -15.91 -27.95 -4.10
N VAL A 738 -15.81 -26.80 -4.78
CA VAL A 738 -16.86 -26.26 -5.65
C VAL A 738 -16.38 -26.19 -7.09
N GLN A 739 -17.33 -26.37 -8.01
CA GLN A 739 -17.07 -26.22 -9.44
C GLN A 739 -16.87 -24.74 -9.81
N PRO A 740 -16.13 -24.45 -10.90
CA PRO A 740 -15.98 -23.09 -11.38
C PRO A 740 -17.33 -22.42 -11.67
N VAL A 741 -17.42 -21.12 -11.38
CA VAL A 741 -18.57 -20.29 -11.71
C VAL A 741 -18.16 -19.30 -12.80
N SER A 742 -19.00 -19.18 -13.83
CA SER A 742 -18.85 -18.20 -14.91
C SER A 742 -20.09 -17.33 -14.99
N LYS A 743 -19.91 -16.00 -14.93
CA LYS A 743 -20.96 -15.02 -15.20
C LYS A 743 -20.53 -14.11 -16.35
N HIS A 744 -21.47 -13.84 -17.24
CA HIS A 744 -21.29 -12.94 -18.39
C HIS A 744 -20.08 -13.31 -19.29
N GLY A 745 -19.78 -14.61 -19.41
CA GLY A 745 -18.74 -15.12 -20.31
C GLY A 745 -17.30 -15.04 -19.78
N LEU A 746 -17.08 -14.52 -18.56
CA LEU A 746 -15.79 -14.61 -17.90
C LEU A 746 -15.53 -16.03 -17.39
N SER A 747 -14.28 -16.50 -17.51
CA SER A 747 -13.83 -17.70 -16.78
C SER A 747 -12.39 -17.55 -16.32
N ILE A 748 -12.03 -18.28 -15.26
CA ILE A 748 -10.67 -18.29 -14.72
C ILE A 748 -10.26 -19.71 -14.34
N ILE A 749 -9.05 -20.08 -14.74
CA ILE A 749 -8.42 -21.37 -14.42
C ILE A 749 -7.07 -21.10 -13.77
N ARG A 750 -6.80 -21.80 -12.67
CA ARG A 750 -5.50 -21.76 -11.98
C ARG A 750 -4.80 -23.11 -12.10
N ASN A 751 -3.55 -23.07 -12.54
CA ASN A 751 -2.69 -24.24 -12.70
C ASN A 751 -1.41 -24.10 -11.88
N TYR A 752 -0.96 -25.23 -11.29
CA TYR A 752 0.27 -25.31 -10.51
C TYR A 752 1.31 -26.16 -11.23
N GLU A 753 2.50 -25.59 -11.44
CA GLU A 753 3.64 -26.30 -12.01
C GLU A 753 4.86 -26.19 -11.07
N ARG A 754 5.52 -27.31 -10.78
CA ARG A 754 6.79 -27.33 -10.06
C ARG A 754 7.90 -26.81 -10.98
N VAL A 755 8.72 -25.89 -10.49
CA VAL A 755 9.92 -25.39 -11.17
C VAL A 755 11.11 -26.29 -10.80
N LYS A 756 11.75 -26.87 -11.81
CA LYS A 756 12.96 -27.70 -11.64
C LYS A 756 14.21 -26.83 -11.56
N ALA A 757 15.31 -27.39 -11.06
CA ALA A 757 16.60 -26.69 -10.94
C ALA A 757 17.15 -26.17 -12.29
N ASN A 758 16.79 -26.80 -13.40
CA ASN A 758 17.13 -26.36 -14.76
C ASN A 758 16.21 -25.25 -15.32
N GLY A 759 15.22 -24.78 -14.55
CA GLY A 759 14.24 -23.76 -14.93
C GLY A 759 13.02 -24.26 -15.71
N THR A 760 12.95 -25.54 -16.07
CA THR A 760 11.77 -26.15 -16.71
C THR A 760 10.65 -26.41 -15.69
N THR A 761 9.41 -26.51 -16.17
CA THR A 761 8.24 -26.76 -15.31
C THR A 761 7.61 -28.13 -15.54
N GLU A 762 6.97 -28.69 -14.52
CA GLU A 762 6.13 -29.90 -14.63
C GLU A 762 4.87 -29.79 -13.77
N LYS A 763 3.80 -30.52 -14.10
CA LYS A 763 2.55 -30.49 -13.32
C LYS A 763 2.79 -30.89 -11.86
N LEU A 764 2.25 -30.11 -10.93
CA LEU A 764 2.35 -30.39 -9.49
C LEU A 764 1.40 -31.55 -9.09
N LYS A 765 1.95 -32.72 -8.73
CA LYS A 765 1.18 -33.88 -8.24
C LYS A 765 1.37 -34.16 -6.75
N ASP A 766 2.60 -34.05 -6.24
CA ASP A 766 2.97 -34.31 -4.85
C ASP A 766 3.84 -33.15 -4.30
N PRO A 767 3.25 -32.03 -3.87
CA PRO A 767 4.01 -30.92 -3.29
C PRO A 767 4.76 -31.35 -2.03
N LYS A 768 6.00 -30.86 -1.89
CA LYS A 768 6.91 -31.06 -0.76
C LYS A 768 7.39 -29.69 -0.26
N ILE A 769 7.79 -29.63 1.00
CA ILE A 769 8.41 -28.41 1.56
C ILE A 769 9.62 -28.00 0.71
N GLY A 770 9.72 -26.71 0.42
CA GLY A 770 10.82 -26.10 -0.35
C GLY A 770 10.57 -26.06 -1.85
N ASP A 771 9.54 -26.74 -2.36
CA ASP A 771 9.21 -26.70 -3.77
C ASP A 771 8.88 -25.28 -4.23
N LEU A 772 9.56 -24.85 -5.30
CA LEU A 772 9.19 -23.65 -6.02
C LEU A 772 8.09 -24.01 -7.03
N VAL A 773 6.96 -23.33 -6.93
CA VAL A 773 5.76 -23.58 -7.73
C VAL A 773 5.45 -22.33 -8.54
N LYS A 774 5.38 -22.48 -9.86
CA LYS A 774 4.82 -21.47 -10.75
C LYS A 774 3.30 -21.65 -10.78
N VAL A 775 2.59 -20.59 -10.45
CA VAL A 775 1.14 -20.50 -10.56
C VAL A 775 0.81 -19.77 -11.86
N THR A 776 -0.03 -20.37 -12.68
CA THR A 776 -0.51 -19.77 -13.94
C THR A 776 -2.01 -19.56 -13.85
N LEU A 777 -2.43 -18.31 -14.00
CA LEU A 777 -3.83 -17.89 -14.07
C LEU A 777 -4.20 -17.60 -15.52
N THR A 778 -5.18 -18.33 -16.04
CA THR A 778 -5.70 -18.16 -17.39
C THR A 778 -7.13 -17.62 -17.28
N VAL A 779 -7.33 -16.37 -17.71
CA VAL A 779 -8.63 -15.71 -17.75
C VAL A 779 -9.13 -15.65 -19.18
N SER A 780 -10.30 -16.20 -19.45
CA SER A 780 -10.98 -16.04 -20.74
C SER A 780 -11.98 -14.90 -20.64
N LEU A 781 -11.89 -13.97 -21.60
CA LEU A 781 -12.74 -12.79 -21.67
C LEU A 781 -13.89 -12.99 -22.68
N PRO A 782 -15.09 -12.50 -22.37
CA PRO A 782 -16.17 -12.39 -23.36
C PRO A 782 -15.80 -11.38 -24.46
N ASP A 783 -16.51 -11.39 -25.59
CA ASP A 783 -16.39 -10.34 -26.61
C ASP A 783 -17.16 -9.07 -26.18
N LYS A 784 -16.57 -8.31 -25.25
CA LYS A 784 -17.11 -7.09 -24.67
C LYS A 784 -15.97 -6.13 -24.33
N ALA A 785 -16.18 -4.83 -24.50
CA ALA A 785 -15.27 -3.83 -23.95
C ALA A 785 -15.38 -3.82 -22.41
N MET A 786 -14.33 -4.25 -21.72
CA MET A 786 -14.25 -4.30 -20.27
C MET A 786 -13.25 -3.25 -19.78
N ARG A 787 -13.38 -2.77 -18.53
CA ARG A 787 -12.40 -1.90 -17.87
C ARG A 787 -12.21 -2.30 -16.41
N TYR A 788 -10.98 -2.11 -15.91
CA TYR A 788 -10.61 -2.37 -14.52
C TYR A 788 -10.98 -3.77 -14.05
N LEU A 789 -10.25 -4.76 -14.57
CA LEU A 789 -10.36 -6.15 -14.17
C LEU A 789 -9.51 -6.39 -12.92
N ALA A 790 -10.11 -6.92 -11.86
CA ALA A 790 -9.41 -7.39 -10.67
C ALA A 790 -9.34 -8.92 -10.68
N ILE A 791 -8.14 -9.46 -10.49
CA ILE A 791 -7.90 -10.89 -10.31
C ILE A 791 -7.37 -11.07 -8.89
N ASP A 792 -8.15 -11.78 -8.06
CA ASP A 792 -7.83 -12.10 -6.68
C ASP A 792 -7.53 -13.59 -6.57
N ASP A 793 -6.28 -13.93 -6.28
CA ASP A 793 -5.84 -15.31 -6.10
C ASP A 793 -5.37 -15.59 -4.67
N PRO A 794 -6.29 -16.01 -3.77
CA PRO A 794 -5.91 -16.41 -2.44
C PRO A 794 -5.02 -17.66 -2.47
N LEU A 795 -3.94 -17.60 -1.71
CA LEU A 795 -2.96 -18.66 -1.58
C LEU A 795 -3.50 -19.78 -0.67
N PRO A 796 -3.12 -21.04 -0.93
CA PRO A 796 -3.18 -22.07 0.10
C PRO A 796 -2.29 -21.69 1.30
N SER A 797 -2.70 -22.01 2.53
CA SER A 797 -2.01 -21.62 3.78
C SER A 797 -0.57 -22.11 3.91
N SER A 798 -0.23 -23.22 3.25
CA SER A 798 1.15 -23.73 3.19
C SER A 798 1.97 -23.16 2.02
N PHE A 799 1.47 -22.16 1.30
CA PHE A 799 2.17 -21.51 0.19
C PHE A 799 2.50 -20.09 0.59
N GLN A 800 3.69 -19.63 0.19
CA GLN A 800 4.09 -18.23 0.34
C GLN A 800 4.50 -17.71 -1.03
N ALA A 801 3.88 -16.63 -1.50
CA ALA A 801 4.25 -16.02 -2.76
C ALA A 801 5.69 -15.47 -2.69
N VAL A 802 6.43 -15.65 -3.78
CA VAL A 802 7.76 -15.08 -3.98
C VAL A 802 7.57 -13.66 -4.49
N ASN A 803 8.07 -12.66 -3.77
CA ASN A 803 8.06 -11.30 -4.26
C ASN A 803 9.27 -11.05 -5.15
N THR A 804 9.03 -10.94 -6.46
CA THR A 804 10.04 -10.73 -7.49
C THR A 804 10.62 -9.31 -7.49
N ASP A 805 10.05 -8.38 -6.72
CA ASP A 805 10.60 -7.03 -6.53
C ASP A 805 11.83 -7.02 -5.60
N PHE A 806 12.01 -8.07 -4.78
CA PHE A 806 13.18 -8.22 -3.92
C PHE A 806 14.24 -9.10 -4.58
N GLU A 807 15.44 -8.57 -4.82
CA GLU A 807 16.55 -9.29 -5.48
C GLU A 807 16.87 -10.63 -4.78
N SER A 808 16.84 -10.64 -3.46
CA SER A 808 17.10 -11.82 -2.62
C SER A 808 16.07 -12.95 -2.79
N GLN A 809 14.84 -12.64 -3.21
CA GLN A 809 13.75 -13.60 -3.36
C GLN A 809 13.55 -14.00 -4.83
N ALA A 810 13.79 -13.09 -5.77
CA ALA A 810 13.57 -13.30 -7.20
C ALA A 810 14.47 -14.42 -7.77
N GLY A 811 15.72 -14.51 -7.32
CA GLY A 811 16.70 -15.46 -7.87
C GLY A 811 16.80 -15.33 -9.41
N ARG A 812 16.49 -16.41 -10.14
CA ARG A 812 16.44 -16.44 -11.63
C ARG A 812 15.02 -16.42 -12.20
N VAL A 813 14.02 -16.23 -11.35
CA VAL A 813 12.61 -16.41 -11.69
C VAL A 813 12.08 -15.12 -12.30
N LYS A 814 11.35 -15.24 -13.42
CA LYS A 814 10.66 -14.10 -14.03
C LYS A 814 9.21 -14.46 -14.27
N ASP A 815 8.33 -13.58 -13.79
CA ASP A 815 6.92 -13.66 -14.08
C ASP A 815 6.69 -13.26 -15.55
N LYS A 816 5.85 -14.02 -16.24
CA LYS A 816 5.45 -13.78 -17.63
C LYS A 816 3.95 -13.52 -17.69
N ASN A 817 3.58 -12.36 -18.22
CA ASN A 817 2.20 -11.97 -18.40
C ASN A 817 1.93 -11.72 -19.89
N SER A 818 0.78 -12.18 -20.40
CA SER A 818 0.40 -11.95 -21.80
C SER A 818 -0.12 -10.54 -22.06
N TRP A 819 -0.30 -9.74 -20.99
CA TRP A 819 -0.80 -8.37 -21.05
C TRP A 819 -0.15 -7.51 -19.98
N ARG A 820 -0.22 -6.18 -20.17
CA ARG A 820 0.31 -5.21 -19.20
C ARG A 820 -0.54 -5.24 -17.92
N ILE A 821 0.09 -5.61 -16.82
CA ILE A 821 -0.48 -5.49 -15.49
C ILE A 821 -0.36 -4.03 -15.06
N SER A 822 -1.48 -3.42 -14.71
CA SER A 822 -1.55 -1.99 -14.33
C SER A 822 -1.09 -1.79 -12.89
N HIS A 823 -1.44 -2.73 -12.02
CA HIS A 823 -0.99 -2.79 -10.63
C HIS A 823 -0.98 -4.24 -10.15
N ARG A 824 -0.05 -4.57 -9.24
CA ARG A 824 0.09 -5.91 -8.66
C ARG A 824 0.33 -5.78 -7.17
N GLU A 825 -0.25 -6.69 -6.40
CA GLU A 825 0.04 -6.80 -4.96
C GLU A 825 0.39 -8.23 -4.61
N VAL A 826 1.50 -8.41 -3.91
CA VAL A 826 1.88 -9.69 -3.30
C VAL A 826 1.65 -9.56 -1.80
N ARG A 827 0.54 -10.10 -1.32
CA ARG A 827 0.18 -10.12 0.11
C ARG A 827 0.57 -11.48 0.69
N LEU A 828 0.54 -11.58 2.03
CA LEU A 828 0.84 -12.85 2.72
C LEU A 828 -0.10 -13.98 2.31
N ASP A 829 -1.39 -13.66 2.10
CA ASP A 829 -2.45 -14.64 1.86
C ASP A 829 -2.95 -14.69 0.42
N ARG A 830 -2.49 -13.82 -0.47
CA ARG A 830 -2.99 -13.73 -1.86
C ARG A 830 -2.05 -12.98 -2.78
N VAL A 831 -2.23 -13.20 -4.08
CA VAL A 831 -1.66 -12.35 -5.13
C VAL A 831 -2.80 -11.68 -5.89
N LEU A 832 -2.71 -10.36 -6.06
CA LEU A 832 -3.70 -9.55 -6.76
C LEU A 832 -3.09 -9.00 -8.06
N PHE A 833 -3.86 -9.07 -9.14
CA PHE A 833 -3.52 -8.42 -10.41
C PHE A 833 -4.65 -7.48 -10.83
N PHE A 834 -4.29 -6.29 -11.28
CA PHE A 834 -5.24 -5.30 -11.79
C PHE A 834 -4.89 -4.92 -13.22
N ILE A 835 -5.89 -4.90 -14.09
CA ILE A 835 -5.75 -4.55 -15.50
C ILE A 835 -6.79 -3.48 -15.83
N ASP A 836 -6.31 -2.24 -15.99
CA ASP A 836 -7.19 -1.08 -16.23
C ASP A 836 -7.87 -1.17 -17.60
N ASN A 837 -7.13 -1.60 -18.63
CA ASN A 837 -7.60 -1.75 -20.00
C ASN A 837 -7.30 -3.16 -20.52
N PRO A 838 -8.16 -4.15 -20.24
CA PRO A 838 -7.99 -5.52 -20.74
C PRO A 838 -8.26 -5.60 -22.27
N LEU A 839 -7.91 -6.75 -22.85
CA LEU A 839 -8.32 -7.08 -24.22
C LEU A 839 -9.84 -7.07 -24.36
N ARG A 840 -10.35 -6.72 -25.55
CA ARG A 840 -11.79 -6.78 -25.84
C ARG A 840 -12.33 -8.21 -25.87
N SER A 841 -11.50 -9.18 -26.27
CA SER A 841 -11.82 -10.60 -26.29
C SER A 841 -10.52 -11.42 -26.27
N GLY A 842 -10.63 -12.71 -25.97
CA GLY A 842 -9.49 -13.64 -25.95
C GLY A 842 -9.07 -14.05 -24.54
N THR A 843 -7.77 -14.32 -24.36
CA THR A 843 -7.25 -14.91 -23.12
C THR A 843 -6.13 -14.07 -22.53
N LEU A 844 -6.21 -13.83 -21.23
CA LEU A 844 -5.15 -13.22 -20.43
C LEU A 844 -4.46 -14.31 -19.61
N ILE A 845 -3.13 -14.31 -19.63
CA ILE A 845 -2.29 -15.22 -18.85
C ILE A 845 -1.47 -14.37 -17.90
N MET A 846 -1.58 -14.67 -16.60
CA MET A 846 -0.74 -14.09 -15.55
C MET A 846 0.00 -15.22 -14.84
N THR A 847 1.24 -14.95 -14.46
CA THR A 847 2.02 -15.92 -13.68
C THR A 847 2.65 -15.27 -12.47
N TYR A 848 2.77 -16.04 -11.41
CA TYR A 848 3.59 -15.71 -10.25
C TYR A 848 4.17 -16.99 -9.66
N HIS A 849 5.10 -16.84 -8.73
CA HIS A 849 5.75 -17.97 -8.09
C HIS A 849 5.44 -17.99 -6.60
N ALA A 850 5.35 -19.20 -6.04
CA ALA A 850 5.14 -19.44 -4.62
C ALA A 850 6.03 -20.59 -4.16
N ARG A 851 6.40 -20.59 -2.88
CA ARG A 851 7.15 -21.66 -2.24
C ARG A 851 6.27 -22.41 -1.27
N VAL A 852 6.38 -23.74 -1.27
CA VAL A 852 5.71 -24.60 -0.30
C VAL A 852 6.46 -24.54 1.03
N THR A 853 5.78 -24.13 2.10
CA THR A 853 6.39 -23.87 3.41
C THR A 853 6.07 -24.94 4.45
N HIS A 854 4.87 -25.52 4.43
CA HIS A 854 4.40 -26.45 5.46
C HIS A 854 3.79 -27.74 4.90
N LYS A 855 3.94 -28.84 5.65
CA LYS A 855 3.27 -30.12 5.40
C LYS A 855 1.85 -30.08 5.96
N GLY A 856 0.93 -30.79 5.31
CA GLY A 856 -0.44 -30.82 5.78
C GLY A 856 -1.48 -31.16 4.72
N GLU A 857 -2.74 -31.13 5.15
CA GLU A 857 -3.93 -31.15 4.31
C GLU A 857 -4.57 -29.77 4.38
N ILE A 858 -4.62 -29.07 3.25
CA ILE A 858 -5.06 -27.68 3.18
C ILE A 858 -6.14 -27.49 2.12
N PHE A 859 -7.00 -26.52 2.33
CA PHE A 859 -7.96 -26.08 1.34
C PHE A 859 -7.35 -25.02 0.42
N VAL A 860 -7.63 -25.14 -0.88
CA VAL A 860 -7.20 -24.20 -1.91
C VAL A 860 -8.39 -23.31 -2.28
N PRO A 861 -8.43 -22.04 -1.83
CA PRO A 861 -9.57 -21.14 -2.06
C PRO A 861 -9.77 -20.82 -3.53
N SER A 862 -10.94 -20.31 -3.91
CA SER A 862 -11.23 -20.00 -5.30
C SER A 862 -10.47 -18.74 -5.74
N THR A 863 -9.85 -18.80 -6.92
CA THR A 863 -9.37 -17.59 -7.61
C THR A 863 -10.57 -16.87 -8.19
N LYS A 864 -10.68 -15.56 -7.98
CA LYS A 864 -11.75 -14.72 -8.50
C LYS A 864 -11.21 -13.79 -9.59
N VAL A 865 -12.00 -13.59 -10.64
CA VAL A 865 -11.84 -12.47 -11.57
C VAL A 865 -13.14 -11.69 -11.64
N GLU A 866 -13.09 -10.36 -11.60
CA GLU A 866 -14.28 -9.51 -11.73
C GLU A 866 -13.98 -8.17 -12.40
N GLU A 867 -14.97 -7.59 -13.08
CA GLU A 867 -14.97 -6.16 -13.39
C GLU A 867 -15.26 -5.38 -12.09
N MET A 868 -14.34 -4.53 -11.65
CA MET A 868 -14.47 -3.77 -10.39
C MET A 868 -15.73 -2.88 -10.38
N TYR A 869 -16.19 -2.45 -11.56
CA TYR A 869 -17.28 -1.49 -11.72
C TYR A 869 -18.51 -2.07 -12.43
N ASP A 870 -18.47 -3.36 -12.75
CA ASP A 870 -19.60 -4.21 -13.14
C ASP A 870 -19.46 -5.55 -12.40
N PRO A 871 -19.69 -5.57 -11.07
CA PRO A 871 -19.44 -6.77 -10.26
C PRO A 871 -20.41 -7.93 -10.58
N SER A 872 -21.39 -7.71 -11.45
CA SER A 872 -22.22 -8.78 -12.01
C SER A 872 -21.43 -9.66 -13.01
N SER A 873 -20.37 -9.11 -13.60
CA SER A 873 -19.42 -9.80 -14.47
C SER A 873 -18.25 -10.30 -13.64
N PHE A 874 -18.29 -11.59 -13.27
CA PHE A 874 -17.22 -12.25 -12.53
C PHE A 874 -17.10 -13.73 -12.88
N ALA A 875 -15.98 -14.34 -12.50
CA ALA A 875 -15.81 -15.78 -12.47
C ALA A 875 -15.06 -16.23 -11.21
N LEU A 876 -15.36 -17.45 -10.77
CA LEU A 876 -14.70 -18.14 -9.68
C LEU A 876 -14.07 -19.42 -10.23
N GLY A 877 -12.80 -19.63 -9.93
CA GLY A 877 -12.08 -20.87 -10.26
C GLY A 877 -12.53 -22.03 -9.36
N ALA A 878 -12.19 -23.24 -9.76
CA ALA A 878 -12.42 -24.43 -8.92
C ALA A 878 -11.66 -24.33 -7.59
N THR A 879 -12.28 -24.83 -6.52
CA THR A 879 -11.59 -25.10 -5.25
C THR A 879 -11.23 -26.57 -5.14
N GLN A 880 -10.20 -26.88 -4.38
CA GLN A 880 -9.73 -28.25 -4.19
C GLN A 880 -9.01 -28.41 -2.85
N ASN A 881 -8.88 -29.65 -2.39
CA ASN A 881 -7.99 -29.97 -1.28
C ASN A 881 -6.60 -30.31 -1.83
N LEU A 882 -5.55 -29.87 -1.14
CA LEU A 882 -4.16 -30.19 -1.46
C LEU A 882 -3.51 -30.88 -0.27
N ARG A 883 -2.79 -31.99 -0.54
CA ARG A 883 -2.01 -32.71 0.46
C ARG A 883 -0.52 -32.51 0.19
N ILE A 884 0.21 -32.01 1.17
CA ILE A 884 1.66 -31.70 1.10
C ILE A 884 2.42 -32.69 1.99
N ARG A 885 3.46 -33.32 1.42
CA ARG A 885 4.21 -34.43 2.05
C ARG A 885 5.57 -34.04 2.62
#